data_AF-A0A8J5JY80-F1
#
_entry.id   AF-A0A8J5JY80-F1
#
_cell.length_a   1.000
_cell.length_b   1.000
_cell.length_c   1.000
_cell.angle_alpha   90.00
_cell.angle_beta   90.00
_cell.angle_gamma   90.00
#
_symmetry.space_group_name_H-M   'P 1'
#
loop_
_entity.id
_entity.type
_entity.pdbx_description
1 polymer ?
#
loop_
_entity_poly.entity_id
_entity_poly.type
_entity_poly.pdbx_seq_one_letter_code
_entity_poly.pdbx_strand_id
1 'polypeptide(L)'
;MLLVMVVVTTAAASILPQLGSSGVEDLLSVAGGGVEAVLEAVSQPTCSLILLTDGTTSPSTILKKESAVPRNPWGVVVFEVVLDSQEANETQVLLARLLHQARQVRMESRCVRVVVVSHDPVFLDTFAEWSLKGRLLVWATKLLVVTSLPLPQLHALLSSHWTFSMMNTILLNLEDTPPNLRVRMYTHLPYSPEGAQVVRVASWLPERGLVPKPDSSLFSCKFSNFYGAQVNVTALPFPPFWDEVKGPDNTTQYSGTDYMLLATIADALNFTIYVIPTANWAEVEKLVEERVSYIATVYHTLLPKRLEHFDYSWVYEYASLDFSMAQPGIKPQWQSLYYPLTDLVWVAVLLALLFTPVVLLLVRGISNLVSATWGTRRCRIIRGSEWRDGESGIEAAVVVHDCTGMLLGQNLPRRLPRTNSSRVLVAAWLVFSLVIGTAYRGNLTSYLTLTKYPPRTETLEQLVATTDRITMPPYGAEFKNFFSKSDSQVFQKLAERIHLVPSTVGQQEAIQKKQAHLENRRYQQLKIAERFTKTDGTPKLYIGRESILPGQAAWPIPHDAPYKPVLDRSLMAVIEAGLYEKWSKDLLYQVQMNSRRRQQQQRTQQQEEEQSQKKTKSDSGIKALTITHLQGAYLLLLLGSGLAGLVFIMEAFPMWLLQKKT
;
A
#
# COMPACT_ATOMS: atom_id res chain seq x y z
N MET A 1 -31.64 15.62 -27.56
CA MET A 1 -31.94 14.48 -28.43
C MET A 1 -32.66 13.45 -27.55
N LEU A 2 -34.00 13.45 -27.58
CA LEU A 2 -34.83 12.51 -26.82
C LEU A 2 -34.68 11.12 -27.44
N LEU A 3 -34.14 10.17 -26.68
CA LEU A 3 -34.01 8.78 -27.11
C LEU A 3 -35.03 7.96 -26.31
N VAL A 4 -36.30 8.05 -26.73
CA VAL A 4 -37.34 7.12 -26.27
C VAL A 4 -37.10 5.80 -27.02
N MET A 5 -36.20 4.98 -26.50
CA MET A 5 -36.03 3.59 -26.96
C MET A 5 -37.05 2.73 -26.20
N VAL A 6 -38.26 2.60 -26.76
CA VAL A 6 -39.15 1.49 -26.40
C VAL A 6 -38.62 0.26 -27.12
N VAL A 7 -37.66 -0.43 -26.50
CA VAL A 7 -37.21 -1.75 -26.97
C VAL A 7 -38.09 -2.79 -26.30
N VAL A 8 -39.16 -3.20 -26.97
CA VAL A 8 -39.88 -4.43 -26.63
C VAL A 8 -39.09 -5.58 -27.24
N THR A 9 -38.18 -6.19 -26.47
CA THR A 9 -37.56 -7.46 -26.86
C THR A 9 -38.45 -8.60 -26.40
N THR A 10 -39.45 -8.95 -27.21
CA THR A 10 -40.13 -10.25 -27.10
C THR A 10 -39.18 -11.33 -27.59
N ALA A 11 -38.68 -12.18 -26.69
CA ALA A 11 -37.93 -13.38 -27.08
C ALA A 11 -38.90 -14.52 -27.44
N ALA A 12 -39.74 -14.29 -28.45
CA ALA A 12 -40.47 -15.32 -29.17
C ALA A 12 -40.85 -14.77 -30.54
N ALA A 13 -40.13 -15.18 -31.57
CA ALA A 13 -40.60 -15.02 -32.94
C ALA A 13 -41.69 -16.06 -33.18
N SER A 14 -42.96 -15.67 -33.16
CA SER A 14 -43.98 -16.15 -34.10
C SER A 14 -45.37 -15.60 -33.78
N ILE A 15 -45.97 -14.98 -34.81
CA ILE A 15 -47.40 -14.91 -35.11
C ILE A 15 -48.24 -14.12 -34.09
N LEU A 16 -48.70 -12.95 -34.53
CA LEU A 16 -49.97 -12.36 -34.08
C LEU A 16 -51.10 -13.35 -34.41
N PRO A 17 -51.87 -13.82 -33.41
CA PRO A 17 -53.30 -13.85 -33.56
C PRO A 17 -53.90 -12.83 -32.60
N GLN A 18 -54.81 -12.02 -33.13
CA GLN A 18 -55.82 -11.36 -32.32
C GLN A 18 -56.53 -12.44 -31.50
N LEU A 19 -56.21 -12.55 -30.21
CA LEU A 19 -57.00 -13.36 -29.28
C LEU A 19 -57.67 -12.44 -28.25
N GLY A 20 -58.97 -12.65 -28.13
CA GLY A 20 -59.91 -11.78 -27.47
C GLY A 20 -59.71 -11.64 -25.96
N SER A 21 -60.30 -10.56 -25.47
CA SER A 21 -60.53 -10.27 -24.07
C SER A 21 -61.18 -11.45 -23.34
N SER A 22 -60.39 -12.22 -22.61
CA SER A 22 -60.89 -13.14 -21.59
C SER A 22 -60.79 -12.47 -20.21
N GLY A 23 -61.85 -11.76 -19.84
CA GLY A 23 -62.47 -11.74 -18.50
C GLY A 23 -61.67 -11.46 -17.21
N VAL A 24 -60.37 -11.25 -17.22
CA VAL A 24 -59.60 -10.82 -16.04
C VAL A 24 -59.29 -9.34 -16.23
N GLU A 25 -59.92 -8.47 -15.45
CA GLU A 25 -59.62 -7.04 -15.45
C GLU A 25 -58.11 -6.83 -15.29
N ASP A 26 -57.51 -6.16 -16.27
CA ASP A 26 -56.07 -5.89 -16.36
C ASP A 26 -55.62 -5.24 -15.04
N LEU A 27 -54.82 -5.94 -14.23
CA LEU A 27 -54.34 -5.45 -12.95
C LEU A 27 -53.61 -4.10 -13.09
N LEU A 28 -52.98 -3.86 -14.24
CA LEU A 28 -52.35 -2.60 -14.60
C LEU A 28 -53.35 -1.45 -14.84
N SER A 29 -54.59 -1.74 -15.24
CA SER A 29 -55.66 -0.74 -15.34
C SER A 29 -56.17 -0.30 -13.97
N VAL A 30 -56.19 -1.24 -13.02
CA VAL A 30 -56.70 -1.09 -11.65
C VAL A 30 -55.61 -0.50 -10.72
N ALA A 31 -54.40 -1.05 -10.76
CA ALA A 31 -53.24 -0.63 -9.99
C ALA A 31 -52.50 0.57 -10.60
N GLY A 32 -52.75 0.89 -11.87
CA GLY A 32 -52.03 1.94 -12.62
C GLY A 32 -52.03 3.30 -11.91
N GLY A 33 -53.17 3.71 -11.33
CA GLY A 33 -53.25 4.96 -10.58
C GLY A 33 -52.44 4.96 -9.27
N GLY A 34 -52.29 3.80 -8.62
CA GLY A 34 -51.48 3.65 -7.42
C GLY A 34 -49.98 3.63 -7.73
N VAL A 35 -49.58 2.93 -8.79
CA VAL A 35 -48.20 2.90 -9.29
C VAL A 35 -47.78 4.29 -9.77
N GLU A 36 -48.63 4.97 -10.53
CA GLU A 36 -48.43 6.35 -11.00
C GLU A 36 -48.26 7.31 -9.83
N ALA A 37 -49.13 7.27 -8.82
CA ALA A 37 -49.03 8.15 -7.65
C ALA A 37 -47.72 7.92 -6.86
N VAL A 38 -47.23 6.68 -6.77
CA VAL A 38 -45.92 6.41 -6.14
C VAL A 38 -44.78 6.91 -7.02
N LEU A 39 -44.84 6.67 -8.33
CA LEU A 39 -43.83 7.13 -9.28
C LEU A 39 -43.77 8.66 -9.32
N GLU A 40 -44.91 9.35 -9.23
CA GLU A 40 -45.04 10.81 -9.19
C GLU A 40 -44.48 11.40 -7.89
N ALA A 41 -44.89 10.84 -6.73
CA ALA A 41 -44.38 11.24 -5.42
C ALA A 41 -42.86 11.05 -5.27
N VAL A 42 -42.29 10.17 -6.08
CA VAL A 42 -40.88 9.79 -6.07
C VAL A 42 -40.16 10.33 -7.32
N SER A 43 -40.86 11.10 -8.17
CA SER A 43 -40.37 11.54 -9.47
C SER A 43 -39.28 12.61 -9.35
N GLN A 44 -38.07 12.20 -9.66
CA GLN A 44 -37.05 13.07 -10.25
C GLN A 44 -37.08 12.89 -11.77
N PRO A 45 -37.08 13.99 -12.57
CA PRO A 45 -37.25 13.94 -14.03
C PRO A 45 -36.07 13.31 -14.79
N THR A 46 -34.99 12.91 -14.10
CA THR A 46 -33.73 12.44 -14.72
C THR A 46 -33.48 10.93 -14.60
N CYS A 47 -34.43 10.15 -14.08
CA CYS A 47 -34.27 8.69 -13.90
C CYS A 47 -35.00 7.91 -15.01
N SER A 48 -34.35 6.87 -15.54
CA SER A 48 -34.97 5.92 -16.47
C SER A 48 -35.86 4.92 -15.73
N LEU A 49 -36.89 4.40 -16.40
CA LEU A 49 -37.81 3.40 -15.85
C LEU A 49 -37.62 2.06 -16.56
N ILE A 50 -37.42 0.99 -15.79
CA ILE A 50 -37.40 -0.39 -16.28
C ILE A 50 -38.64 -1.09 -15.73
N LEU A 51 -39.54 -1.52 -16.62
CA LEU A 51 -40.72 -2.29 -16.30
C LEU A 51 -40.49 -3.75 -16.69
N LEU A 52 -40.73 -4.67 -15.76
CA LEU A 52 -40.65 -6.12 -15.95
C LEU A 52 -42.02 -6.74 -15.68
N THR A 53 -42.53 -7.51 -16.62
CA THR A 53 -43.82 -8.20 -16.51
C THR A 53 -43.70 -9.65 -16.98
N ASP A 54 -44.52 -10.53 -16.40
CA ASP A 54 -44.67 -11.96 -16.72
C ASP A 54 -45.60 -12.23 -17.93
N GLY A 55 -45.98 -11.18 -18.67
CA GLY A 55 -46.85 -11.29 -19.85
C GLY A 55 -48.33 -11.51 -19.54
N THR A 56 -48.72 -11.61 -18.26
CA THR A 56 -50.11 -11.79 -17.85
C THR A 56 -50.91 -10.48 -17.83
N THR A 57 -50.25 -9.33 -17.98
CA THR A 57 -50.86 -8.00 -17.93
C THR A 57 -50.40 -7.13 -19.09
N SER A 58 -51.30 -6.35 -19.70
CA SER A 58 -50.92 -5.55 -20.88
C SER A 58 -50.10 -4.30 -20.47
N PRO A 59 -48.85 -4.14 -20.95
CA PRO A 59 -47.99 -2.99 -20.60
C PRO A 59 -48.54 -1.65 -21.13
N SER A 60 -49.54 -1.71 -22.01
CA SER A 60 -50.17 -0.56 -22.66
C SER A 60 -50.86 0.42 -21.70
N THR A 61 -51.23 -0.01 -20.50
CA THR A 61 -52.02 0.79 -19.55
C THR A 61 -51.18 1.77 -18.74
N ILE A 62 -49.96 1.40 -18.36
CA ILE A 62 -48.98 2.31 -17.72
C ILE A 62 -48.50 3.34 -18.74
N LEU A 63 -48.16 2.90 -19.96
CA LEU A 63 -47.64 3.76 -21.02
C LEU A 63 -48.67 4.78 -21.54
N LYS A 64 -49.96 4.43 -21.58
CA LYS A 64 -51.03 5.36 -22.00
C LYS A 64 -51.19 6.55 -21.05
N LYS A 65 -50.97 6.37 -19.74
CA LYS A 65 -51.07 7.46 -18.75
C LYS A 65 -49.76 8.17 -18.45
N GLU A 66 -48.59 7.52 -18.56
CA GLU A 66 -47.30 8.22 -18.47
C GLU A 66 -47.11 9.27 -19.57
N SER A 67 -47.73 9.09 -20.74
CA SER A 67 -47.74 10.12 -21.81
C SER A 67 -48.49 11.41 -21.45
N ALA A 68 -49.27 11.40 -20.36
CA ALA A 68 -50.02 12.56 -19.86
C ALA A 68 -49.30 13.30 -18.71
N VAL A 69 -48.18 12.79 -18.20
CA VAL A 69 -47.42 13.40 -17.10
C VAL A 69 -46.37 14.37 -17.66
N PRO A 70 -46.37 15.66 -17.25
CA PRO A 70 -45.54 16.71 -17.87
C PRO A 70 -44.02 16.62 -17.60
N ARG A 71 -43.53 15.55 -16.97
CA ARG A 71 -42.12 15.35 -16.60
C ARG A 71 -41.64 13.98 -17.05
N ASN A 72 -41.43 13.81 -18.36
CA ASN A 72 -40.98 12.54 -18.92
C ASN A 72 -39.65 12.06 -18.31
N PRO A 73 -39.56 10.79 -17.85
CA PRO A 73 -38.27 10.15 -17.61
C PRO A 73 -37.47 10.09 -18.92
N TRP A 74 -36.14 10.12 -18.83
CA TRP A 74 -35.26 10.16 -20.01
C TRP A 74 -35.34 8.89 -20.89
N GLY A 75 -35.93 7.80 -20.38
CA GLY A 75 -36.27 6.59 -21.14
C GLY A 75 -37.11 5.61 -20.32
N VAL A 76 -38.05 4.92 -20.98
CA VAL A 76 -38.85 3.82 -20.42
C VAL A 76 -38.56 2.57 -21.22
N VAL A 77 -38.12 1.51 -20.55
CA VAL A 77 -37.83 0.20 -21.16
C VAL A 77 -38.74 -0.84 -20.54
N VAL A 78 -39.43 -1.61 -21.38
CA VAL A 78 -40.37 -2.66 -20.94
C VAL A 78 -39.85 -4.00 -21.40
N PHE A 79 -39.63 -4.89 -20.45
CA PHE A 79 -39.26 -6.29 -20.66
C PHE A 79 -40.45 -7.17 -20.31
N GLU A 80 -40.87 -7.99 -21.26
CA GLU A 80 -41.97 -8.94 -21.10
C GLU A 80 -41.43 -10.36 -21.18
N VAL A 81 -41.73 -11.15 -20.15
CA VAL A 81 -41.33 -12.56 -20.02
C VAL A 81 -42.59 -13.40 -20.04
N VAL A 82 -43.00 -13.89 -21.20
CA VAL A 82 -44.15 -14.80 -21.28
C VAL A 82 -43.73 -16.16 -20.73
N LEU A 83 -44.33 -16.56 -19.60
CA LEU A 83 -44.07 -17.85 -18.96
C LEU A 83 -44.87 -18.96 -19.67
N ASP A 84 -44.17 -19.94 -20.26
CA ASP A 84 -44.81 -21.20 -20.66
C ASP A 84 -44.61 -22.25 -19.56
N SER A 85 -45.71 -22.75 -19.01
CA SER A 85 -45.77 -23.51 -17.75
C SER A 85 -45.06 -24.88 -17.77
N GLN A 86 -44.54 -25.32 -18.91
CA GLN A 86 -43.92 -26.64 -19.06
C GLN A 86 -42.38 -26.65 -18.95
N GLU A 87 -41.70 -25.51 -18.98
CA GLU A 87 -40.23 -25.47 -19.05
C GLU A 87 -39.58 -24.48 -18.06
N ALA A 88 -39.58 -24.83 -16.77
CA ALA A 88 -38.99 -24.01 -15.70
C ALA A 88 -37.47 -23.70 -15.89
N ASN A 89 -36.75 -24.50 -16.69
CA ASN A 89 -35.35 -24.23 -17.02
C ASN A 89 -35.21 -23.16 -18.11
N GLU A 90 -36.12 -23.10 -19.09
CA GLU A 90 -36.07 -22.07 -20.15
C GLU A 90 -36.43 -20.69 -19.60
N THR A 91 -37.39 -20.61 -18.68
CA THR A 91 -37.79 -19.35 -18.03
C THR A 91 -36.64 -18.70 -17.24
N GLN A 92 -35.82 -19.50 -16.56
CA GLN A 92 -34.62 -19.02 -15.87
C GLN A 92 -33.57 -18.46 -16.84
N VAL A 93 -33.34 -19.14 -17.97
CA VAL A 93 -32.37 -18.71 -18.99
C VAL A 93 -32.83 -17.42 -19.68
N LEU A 94 -34.12 -17.32 -20.00
CA LEU A 94 -34.71 -16.12 -20.60
C LEU A 94 -34.64 -14.92 -19.64
N LEU A 95 -35.00 -15.12 -18.37
CA LEU A 95 -34.93 -14.07 -17.36
C LEU A 95 -33.48 -13.61 -17.14
N ALA A 96 -32.52 -14.54 -17.07
CA ALA A 96 -31.11 -14.20 -16.94
C ALA A 96 -30.60 -13.33 -18.11
N ARG A 97 -31.00 -13.65 -19.35
CA ARG A 97 -30.63 -12.86 -20.54
C ARG A 97 -31.26 -11.47 -20.53
N LEU A 98 -32.54 -11.37 -20.14
CA LEU A 98 -33.24 -10.08 -20.07
C LEU A 98 -32.69 -9.18 -18.97
N LEU A 99 -32.38 -9.75 -17.80
CA LEU A 99 -31.75 -9.00 -16.72
C LEU A 99 -30.34 -8.51 -17.09
N HIS A 100 -29.61 -9.26 -17.94
CA HIS A 100 -28.36 -8.79 -18.51
C HIS A 100 -28.56 -7.54 -19.40
N GLN A 101 -29.58 -7.53 -20.26
CA GLN A 101 -29.92 -6.35 -21.06
C GLN A 101 -30.40 -5.17 -20.20
N ALA A 102 -31.23 -5.43 -19.20
CA ALA A 102 -31.68 -4.42 -18.23
C ALA A 102 -30.49 -3.81 -17.47
N ARG A 103 -29.46 -4.61 -17.16
CA ARG A 103 -28.22 -4.11 -16.55
C ARG A 103 -27.45 -3.18 -17.50
N GLN A 104 -27.38 -3.47 -18.80
CA GLN A 104 -26.72 -2.57 -19.76
C GLN A 104 -27.42 -1.21 -19.79
N VAL A 105 -28.75 -1.20 -19.87
CA VAL A 105 -29.56 0.02 -19.78
C VAL A 105 -29.29 0.79 -18.49
N ARG A 106 -29.14 0.09 -17.36
CA ARG A 106 -28.76 0.71 -16.09
C ARG A 106 -27.38 1.34 -16.12
N MET A 107 -26.39 0.67 -16.68
CA MET A 107 -25.02 1.19 -16.73
C MET A 107 -24.91 2.46 -17.60
N GLU A 108 -25.80 2.60 -18.58
CA GLU A 108 -25.89 3.79 -19.44
C GLU A 108 -26.77 4.91 -18.85
N SER A 109 -27.60 4.59 -17.86
CA SER A 109 -28.52 5.53 -17.22
C SER A 109 -27.95 6.11 -15.92
N ARG A 110 -28.12 7.43 -15.70
CA ARG A 110 -27.68 8.10 -14.46
C ARG A 110 -28.42 7.63 -13.22
N CYS A 111 -29.68 7.21 -13.38
CA CYS A 111 -30.56 6.72 -12.32
C CYS A 111 -31.59 5.79 -12.94
N VAL A 112 -31.94 4.71 -12.24
CA VAL A 112 -32.94 3.73 -12.71
C VAL A 112 -33.95 3.43 -11.60
N ARG A 113 -35.22 3.32 -11.99
CA ARG A 113 -36.30 2.74 -11.19
C ARG A 113 -36.72 1.44 -11.83
N VAL A 114 -36.92 0.42 -11.01
CA VAL A 114 -37.34 -0.90 -11.49
C VAL A 114 -38.74 -1.16 -10.96
N VAL A 115 -39.67 -1.44 -11.85
CA VAL A 115 -41.04 -1.84 -11.51
C VAL A 115 -41.23 -3.26 -12.01
N VAL A 116 -41.60 -4.16 -11.09
CA VAL A 116 -41.85 -5.57 -11.38
C VAL A 116 -43.32 -5.85 -11.12
N VAL A 117 -44.02 -6.38 -12.11
CA VAL A 117 -45.45 -6.68 -12.03
C VAL A 117 -45.64 -8.17 -12.28
N SER A 118 -46.10 -8.90 -11.27
CA SER A 118 -46.38 -10.33 -11.41
C SER A 118 -47.33 -10.85 -10.32
N HIS A 119 -48.12 -11.84 -10.72
CA HIS A 119 -49.02 -12.61 -9.85
C HIS A 119 -48.42 -13.93 -9.39
N ASP A 120 -47.37 -14.37 -10.05
CA ASP A 120 -46.74 -15.66 -9.79
C ASP A 120 -45.63 -15.50 -8.73
N PRO A 121 -45.76 -16.15 -7.57
CA PRO A 121 -44.70 -16.14 -6.56
C PRO A 121 -43.40 -16.75 -7.10
N VAL A 122 -43.46 -17.73 -8.01
CA VAL A 122 -42.28 -18.39 -8.58
C VAL A 122 -41.49 -17.42 -9.46
N PHE A 123 -42.17 -16.59 -10.24
CA PHE A 123 -41.54 -15.52 -11.01
C PHE A 123 -40.85 -14.49 -10.10
N LEU A 124 -41.51 -14.05 -9.02
CA LEU A 124 -40.93 -13.07 -8.09
C LEU A 124 -39.72 -13.63 -7.34
N ASP A 125 -39.76 -14.90 -6.96
CA ASP A 125 -38.61 -15.61 -6.35
C ASP A 125 -37.44 -15.70 -7.34
N THR A 126 -37.71 -16.10 -8.57
CA THR A 126 -36.70 -16.21 -9.63
C THR A 126 -36.12 -14.84 -9.97
N PHE A 127 -36.95 -13.80 -10.06
CA PHE A 127 -36.49 -12.42 -10.23
C PHE A 127 -35.61 -11.96 -9.08
N ALA A 128 -35.97 -12.26 -7.82
CA ALA A 128 -35.19 -11.85 -6.66
C ALA A 128 -33.76 -12.44 -6.71
N GLU A 129 -33.62 -13.72 -7.06
CA GLU A 129 -32.33 -14.39 -7.19
C GLU A 129 -31.49 -13.83 -8.35
N TRP A 130 -32.07 -13.75 -9.55
CA TRP A 130 -31.34 -13.35 -10.74
C TRP A 130 -31.07 -11.84 -10.81
N SER A 131 -31.90 -11.00 -10.19
CA SER A 131 -31.63 -9.55 -10.11
C SER A 131 -30.38 -9.24 -9.28
N LEU A 132 -30.10 -10.05 -8.24
CA LEU A 132 -28.87 -9.97 -7.45
C LEU A 132 -27.67 -10.52 -8.20
N LYS A 133 -27.77 -11.75 -8.74
CA LYS A 133 -26.68 -12.36 -9.53
C LYS A 133 -26.32 -11.51 -10.75
N GLY A 134 -27.35 -10.96 -11.41
CA GLY A 134 -27.21 -10.09 -12.57
C GLY A 134 -26.71 -8.68 -12.27
N ARG A 135 -26.64 -8.26 -11.00
CA ARG A 135 -26.29 -6.89 -10.58
C ARG A 135 -27.15 -5.80 -11.25
N LEU A 136 -28.44 -6.09 -11.38
CA LEU A 136 -29.42 -5.13 -11.87
C LEU A 136 -29.71 -4.07 -10.79
N LEU A 137 -29.77 -4.46 -9.53
CA LEU A 137 -30.14 -3.56 -8.43
C LEU A 137 -28.89 -3.03 -7.74
N VAL A 138 -28.78 -1.71 -7.64
CA VAL A 138 -27.77 -0.99 -6.85
C VAL A 138 -28.48 -0.37 -5.65
N TRP A 139 -27.77 -0.02 -4.59
CA TRP A 139 -28.35 0.63 -3.41
C TRP A 139 -29.22 1.87 -3.72
N ALA A 140 -28.90 2.62 -4.77
CA ALA A 140 -29.66 3.80 -5.21
C ALA A 140 -30.93 3.45 -6.00
N THR A 141 -31.06 2.20 -6.48
CA THR A 141 -32.20 1.73 -7.25
C THR A 141 -33.42 1.64 -6.34
N LYS A 142 -34.52 2.26 -6.76
CA LYS A 142 -35.82 2.12 -6.12
C LYS A 142 -36.59 1.01 -6.83
N LEU A 143 -36.88 -0.07 -6.11
CA LEU A 143 -37.62 -1.21 -6.62
C LEU A 143 -39.07 -1.12 -6.18
N LEU A 144 -39.98 -1.24 -7.14
CA LEU A 144 -41.41 -1.29 -6.92
C LEU A 144 -41.91 -2.67 -7.36
N VAL A 145 -42.55 -3.40 -6.47
CA VAL A 145 -43.14 -4.70 -6.81
C VAL A 145 -44.65 -4.56 -6.74
N VAL A 146 -45.37 -4.92 -7.80
CA VAL A 146 -46.82 -4.89 -7.88
C VAL A 146 -47.32 -6.32 -7.94
N THR A 147 -48.15 -6.70 -6.99
CA THR A 147 -48.67 -8.06 -6.90
C THR A 147 -50.04 -8.10 -6.20
N SER A 148 -50.73 -9.22 -6.29
CA SER A 148 -52.03 -9.49 -5.64
C SER A 148 -51.96 -10.70 -4.71
N LEU A 149 -50.78 -10.97 -4.15
CA LEU A 149 -50.54 -12.15 -3.31
C LEU A 149 -51.23 -12.01 -1.94
N PRO A 150 -51.73 -13.14 -1.38
CA PRO A 150 -52.22 -13.19 0.00
C PRO A 150 -51.17 -12.69 1.00
N LEU A 151 -51.60 -11.96 2.03
CA LEU A 151 -50.69 -11.38 3.04
C LEU A 151 -49.67 -12.37 3.63
N PRO A 152 -49.99 -13.63 3.98
CA PRO A 152 -48.99 -14.55 4.53
C PRO A 152 -47.85 -14.86 3.54
N GLN A 153 -48.19 -15.07 2.27
CA GLN A 153 -47.20 -15.31 1.21
C GLN A 153 -46.37 -14.06 0.94
N LEU A 154 -46.99 -12.88 1.05
CA LEU A 154 -46.32 -11.59 0.95
C LEU A 154 -45.23 -11.40 2.00
N HIS A 155 -45.54 -11.72 3.26
CA HIS A 155 -44.59 -11.62 4.37
C HIS A 155 -43.43 -12.60 4.16
N ALA A 156 -43.73 -13.83 3.74
CA ALA A 156 -42.71 -14.83 3.42
C ALA A 156 -41.76 -14.30 2.33
N LEU A 157 -42.29 -13.85 1.19
CA LEU A 157 -41.50 -13.32 0.07
C LEU A 157 -40.62 -12.12 0.45
N LEU A 158 -41.18 -11.19 1.22
CA LEU A 158 -40.44 -10.00 1.68
C LEU A 158 -39.31 -10.34 2.66
N SER A 159 -39.46 -11.41 3.44
CA SER A 159 -38.46 -11.84 4.44
C SER A 159 -37.41 -12.81 3.89
N SER A 160 -37.77 -13.65 2.92
CA SER A 160 -36.91 -14.74 2.42
C SER A 160 -35.79 -14.28 1.50
N HIS A 161 -35.99 -13.19 0.76
CA HIS A 161 -35.04 -12.75 -0.28
C HIS A 161 -34.35 -11.44 0.07
N TRP A 162 -33.01 -11.41 -0.05
CA TRP A 162 -32.19 -10.22 0.17
C TRP A 162 -32.65 -9.00 -0.66
N THR A 163 -33.08 -9.24 -1.90
CA THR A 163 -33.60 -8.21 -2.80
C THR A 163 -34.76 -7.45 -2.17
N PHE A 164 -35.69 -8.14 -1.55
CA PHE A 164 -36.89 -7.53 -0.99
C PHE A 164 -36.68 -7.07 0.46
N SER A 165 -35.89 -7.80 1.24
CA SER A 165 -35.69 -7.51 2.66
C SER A 165 -34.76 -6.32 2.91
N MET A 166 -33.67 -6.21 2.13
CA MET A 166 -32.57 -5.28 2.40
C MET A 166 -32.52 -4.06 1.47
N MET A 167 -32.91 -4.19 0.20
CA MET A 167 -32.85 -3.08 -0.76
C MET A 167 -33.98 -2.06 -0.55
N ASN A 168 -33.94 -0.94 -1.26
CA ASN A 168 -34.99 0.08 -1.27
C ASN A 168 -36.21 -0.39 -2.06
N THR A 169 -37.02 -1.23 -1.41
CA THR A 169 -38.17 -1.93 -1.99
C THR A 169 -39.48 -1.43 -1.40
N ILE A 170 -40.47 -1.22 -2.26
CA ILE A 170 -41.87 -1.05 -1.87
C ILE A 170 -42.68 -2.08 -2.63
N LEU A 171 -43.52 -2.80 -1.92
CA LEU A 171 -44.45 -3.74 -2.51
C LEU A 171 -45.86 -3.19 -2.43
N LEU A 172 -46.53 -3.08 -3.56
CA LEU A 172 -47.95 -2.77 -3.69
C LEU A 172 -48.74 -4.08 -3.73
N ASN A 173 -49.57 -4.29 -2.71
CA ASN A 173 -50.53 -5.38 -2.68
C ASN A 173 -51.93 -4.88 -3.07
N LEU A 174 -52.56 -5.61 -3.97
CA LEU A 174 -53.93 -5.41 -4.43
C LEU A 174 -54.82 -6.43 -3.74
N GLU A 175 -55.52 -5.98 -2.69
CA GLU A 175 -56.30 -6.87 -1.82
C GLU A 175 -57.78 -6.99 -2.21
N ASP A 176 -58.35 -5.93 -2.79
CA ASP A 176 -59.80 -5.82 -3.01
C ASP A 176 -60.12 -5.69 -4.50
N THR A 177 -61.12 -6.43 -5.00
CA THR A 177 -61.71 -6.23 -6.32
C THR A 177 -62.71 -5.06 -6.32
N PRO A 178 -62.93 -4.37 -7.46
CA PRO A 178 -63.89 -3.27 -7.53
C PRO A 178 -65.28 -3.70 -7.04
N PRO A 179 -66.02 -2.86 -6.27
CA PRO A 179 -65.92 -1.39 -6.20
C PRO A 179 -65.07 -0.79 -5.06
N ASN A 180 -64.52 -1.59 -4.14
CA ASN A 180 -63.75 -1.10 -2.98
C ASN A 180 -62.24 -1.26 -3.16
N LEU A 181 -61.72 -0.88 -4.32
CA LEU A 181 -60.29 -1.05 -4.62
C LEU A 181 -59.42 -0.30 -3.59
N ARG A 182 -58.61 -1.06 -2.85
CA ARG A 182 -57.64 -0.52 -1.92
C ARG A 182 -56.27 -1.11 -2.21
N VAL A 183 -55.32 -0.24 -2.52
CA VAL A 183 -53.93 -0.63 -2.73
C VAL A 183 -53.16 -0.32 -1.45
N ARG A 184 -52.51 -1.33 -0.87
CA ARG A 184 -51.69 -1.17 0.34
C ARG A 184 -50.22 -1.36 0.00
N MET A 185 -49.39 -0.50 0.56
CA MET A 185 -47.96 -0.49 0.30
C MET A 185 -47.21 -0.96 1.54
N TYR A 186 -46.38 -1.97 1.35
CA TYR A 186 -45.60 -2.61 2.39
C TYR A 186 -44.11 -2.45 2.10
N THR A 187 -43.32 -2.25 3.16
CA THR A 187 -41.86 -2.33 3.13
C THR A 187 -41.40 -3.29 4.20
N HIS A 188 -40.34 -4.03 3.92
CA HIS A 188 -39.64 -4.81 4.93
C HIS A 188 -38.57 -3.94 5.60
N LEU A 189 -38.67 -3.81 6.93
CA LEU A 189 -37.63 -3.21 7.75
C LEU A 189 -36.81 -4.35 8.39
N PRO A 190 -35.56 -4.56 7.96
CA PRO A 190 -34.72 -5.63 8.52
C PRO A 190 -34.34 -5.36 9.97
N TYR A 191 -34.26 -4.07 10.35
CA TYR A 191 -33.91 -3.63 11.70
C TYR A 191 -34.98 -2.66 12.21
N SER A 192 -35.54 -2.97 13.37
CA SER A 192 -36.45 -2.09 14.12
C SER A 192 -36.36 -2.44 15.62
N PRO A 193 -36.93 -1.61 16.52
CA PRO A 193 -36.96 -1.91 17.95
C PRO A 193 -37.60 -3.26 18.31
N GLU A 194 -38.53 -3.76 17.47
CA GLU A 194 -39.23 -5.03 17.65
C GLU A 194 -38.62 -6.17 16.81
N GLY A 195 -37.48 -5.92 16.14
CA GLY A 195 -36.84 -6.86 15.21
C GLY A 195 -37.23 -6.64 13.75
N ALA A 196 -37.02 -7.66 12.90
CA ALA A 196 -37.39 -7.59 11.49
C ALA A 196 -38.92 -7.61 11.34
N GLN A 197 -39.50 -6.62 10.66
CA GLN A 197 -40.94 -6.53 10.48
C GLN A 197 -41.33 -5.93 9.13
N VAL A 198 -42.49 -6.36 8.62
CA VAL A 198 -43.12 -5.77 7.44
C VAL A 198 -44.08 -4.68 7.90
N VAL A 199 -43.80 -3.44 7.48
CA VAL A 199 -44.58 -2.27 7.89
C VAL A 199 -45.36 -1.73 6.71
N ARG A 200 -46.64 -1.41 6.93
CA ARG A 200 -47.46 -0.66 5.98
C ARG A 200 -47.05 0.81 5.97
N VAL A 201 -46.56 1.29 4.83
CA VAL A 201 -46.04 2.65 4.64
C VAL A 201 -47.11 3.60 4.11
N ALA A 202 -47.92 3.14 3.17
CA ALA A 202 -48.94 3.96 2.54
C ALA A 202 -50.14 3.12 2.11
N SER A 203 -51.26 3.80 1.89
CA SER A 203 -52.43 3.24 1.22
C SER A 203 -52.87 4.18 0.12
N TRP A 204 -53.24 3.64 -1.04
CA TRP A 204 -53.80 4.40 -2.13
C TRP A 204 -55.27 4.01 -2.33
N LEU A 205 -56.13 5.03 -2.44
CA LEU A 205 -57.55 4.89 -2.74
C LEU A 205 -57.87 5.70 -3.99
N PRO A 206 -58.73 5.22 -4.90
CA PRO A 206 -59.12 5.95 -6.11
C PRO A 206 -59.65 7.36 -5.84
N GLU A 207 -60.40 7.56 -4.76
CA GLU A 207 -61.04 8.84 -4.43
C GLU A 207 -60.13 9.83 -3.67
N ARG A 208 -59.16 9.33 -2.91
CA ARG A 208 -58.31 10.14 -2.00
C ARG A 208 -56.86 10.24 -2.44
N GLY A 209 -56.45 9.46 -3.45
CA GLY A 209 -55.06 9.39 -3.89
C GLY A 209 -54.16 8.67 -2.88
N LEU A 210 -52.87 9.00 -2.90
CA LEU A 210 -51.86 8.40 -2.03
C LEU A 210 -51.94 8.97 -0.61
N VAL A 211 -52.28 8.12 0.36
CA VAL A 211 -52.32 8.46 1.78
C VAL A 211 -51.14 7.78 2.49
N PRO A 212 -50.01 8.47 2.70
CA PRO A 212 -48.90 7.96 3.50
C PRO A 212 -49.32 7.86 4.97
N LYS A 213 -48.79 6.86 5.69
CA LYS A 213 -48.99 6.75 7.14
C LYS A 213 -48.18 7.87 7.84
N PRO A 214 -48.72 8.53 8.88
CA PRO A 214 -47.98 9.54 9.64
C PRO A 214 -46.63 8.97 10.13
N ASP A 215 -45.59 9.80 10.05
CA ASP A 215 -44.18 9.49 10.39
C ASP A 215 -43.45 8.50 9.48
N SER A 216 -44.05 8.04 8.38
CA SER A 216 -43.41 7.14 7.42
C SER A 216 -43.15 7.81 6.06
N SER A 217 -41.91 7.76 5.61
CA SER A 217 -41.54 8.11 4.24
C SER A 217 -41.73 6.90 3.33
N LEU A 218 -42.14 7.12 2.08
CA LEU A 218 -42.32 6.05 1.07
C LEU A 218 -41.09 5.15 0.95
N PHE A 219 -39.91 5.76 0.82
CA PHE A 219 -38.62 5.07 0.82
C PHE A 219 -37.78 5.55 2.01
N SER A 220 -37.88 4.85 3.14
CA SER A 220 -37.12 5.16 4.35
C SER A 220 -35.68 4.62 4.29
N CYS A 221 -34.74 5.33 4.94
CA CYS A 221 -33.37 4.84 5.11
C CYS A 221 -33.35 3.68 6.11
N LYS A 222 -33.20 2.44 5.61
CA LYS A 222 -33.26 1.21 6.43
C LYS A 222 -32.05 1.01 7.38
N PHE A 223 -30.92 1.68 7.14
CA PHE A 223 -29.64 1.40 7.79
C PHE A 223 -29.11 2.55 8.66
N SER A 224 -29.97 3.49 9.07
CA SER A 224 -29.55 4.58 9.96
C SER A 224 -29.26 4.11 11.39
N ASN A 225 -29.91 3.03 11.84
CA ASN A 225 -29.75 2.44 13.16
C ASN A 225 -30.09 0.95 13.06
N PHE A 226 -29.25 0.09 13.65
CA PHE A 226 -29.42 -1.36 13.64
C PHE A 226 -30.12 -1.89 14.90
N TYR A 227 -30.45 -1.03 15.87
CA TYR A 227 -31.21 -1.36 17.08
C TYR A 227 -30.63 -2.52 17.91
N GLY A 228 -29.30 -2.62 17.96
CA GLY A 228 -28.57 -3.66 18.68
C GLY A 228 -28.46 -4.99 17.94
N ALA A 229 -28.91 -5.06 16.68
CA ALA A 229 -28.85 -6.29 15.89
C ALA A 229 -27.42 -6.81 15.73
N GLN A 230 -27.31 -8.13 15.59
CA GLN A 230 -26.06 -8.83 15.36
C GLN A 230 -25.69 -8.77 13.88
N VAL A 231 -24.51 -8.22 13.58
CA VAL A 231 -23.97 -8.10 12.22
C VAL A 231 -22.82 -9.08 12.04
N ASN A 232 -22.96 -9.92 11.03
CA ASN A 232 -21.96 -10.92 10.65
C ASN A 232 -20.78 -10.26 9.92
N VAL A 233 -19.58 -10.48 10.44
CA VAL A 233 -18.33 -9.93 9.94
C VAL A 233 -17.30 -11.05 9.82
N THR A 234 -16.45 -10.99 8.80
CA THR A 234 -15.35 -11.94 8.62
C THR A 234 -14.02 -11.22 8.80
N ALA A 235 -13.14 -11.80 9.60
CA ALA A 235 -11.79 -11.29 9.81
C ALA A 235 -10.85 -12.45 10.17
N LEU A 236 -9.57 -12.28 9.85
CA LEU A 236 -8.50 -13.20 10.25
C LEU A 236 -7.40 -12.41 10.96
N PRO A 237 -6.65 -13.05 11.89
CA PRO A 237 -5.52 -12.41 12.56
C PRO A 237 -4.49 -11.86 11.57
N PHE A 238 -4.35 -10.53 11.55
CA PHE A 238 -3.40 -9.80 10.73
C PHE A 238 -2.95 -8.51 11.45
N PRO A 239 -2.02 -8.61 12.42
CA PRO A 239 -1.60 -7.46 13.22
C PRO A 239 -0.79 -6.47 12.37
N PRO A 240 -0.98 -5.14 12.48
CA PRO A 240 -1.67 -4.44 13.57
C PRO A 240 -3.18 -4.20 13.34
N PHE A 241 -3.74 -4.68 12.24
CA PHE A 241 -5.10 -4.37 11.82
C PHE A 241 -6.15 -5.12 12.64
N TRP A 242 -5.93 -6.43 12.80
CA TRP A 242 -6.81 -7.31 13.56
C TRP A 242 -5.98 -8.31 14.34
N ASP A 243 -6.21 -8.41 15.63
CA ASP A 243 -5.52 -9.34 16.53
C ASP A 243 -6.54 -10.01 17.45
N GLU A 244 -6.26 -11.27 17.79
CA GLU A 244 -7.15 -12.13 18.55
C GLU A 244 -6.43 -12.65 19.78
N VAL A 245 -6.85 -12.16 20.94
CA VAL A 245 -6.31 -12.59 22.23
C VAL A 245 -7.37 -13.42 22.93
N LYS A 246 -7.08 -14.69 23.18
CA LYS A 246 -7.95 -15.56 23.98
C LYS A 246 -7.82 -15.17 25.45
N GLY A 247 -8.92 -14.71 26.03
CA GLY A 247 -9.03 -14.41 27.46
C GLY A 247 -9.03 -15.69 28.31
N PRO A 248 -8.89 -15.54 29.64
CA PRO A 248 -8.88 -16.67 30.58
C PRO A 248 -10.18 -17.49 30.57
N ASP A 249 -11.31 -16.85 30.22
CA ASP A 249 -12.65 -17.48 30.20
C ASP A 249 -13.01 -18.09 28.82
N ASN A 250 -12.01 -18.34 27.97
CA ASN A 250 -12.19 -18.78 26.57
C ASN A 250 -12.97 -17.76 25.70
N THR A 251 -13.16 -16.54 26.18
CA THR A 251 -13.70 -15.41 25.43
C THR A 251 -12.62 -14.84 24.51
N THR A 252 -12.94 -14.66 23.22
CA THR A 252 -11.98 -14.07 22.27
C THR A 252 -12.10 -12.56 22.34
N GLN A 253 -11.04 -11.91 22.81
CA GLN A 253 -10.93 -10.45 22.81
C GLN A 253 -10.24 -10.01 21.53
N TYR A 254 -10.94 -9.19 20.75
CA TYR A 254 -10.42 -8.61 19.52
C TYR A 254 -9.72 -7.28 19.79
N SER A 255 -8.65 -7.02 19.05
CA SER A 255 -7.87 -5.79 19.12
C SER A 255 -7.33 -5.44 17.72
N GLY A 256 -6.73 -4.27 17.57
CA GLY A 256 -6.15 -3.79 16.31
C GLY A 256 -6.90 -2.59 15.71
N THR A 257 -6.26 -1.93 14.76
CA THR A 257 -6.76 -0.66 14.21
C THR A 257 -8.08 -0.82 13.47
N ASP A 258 -8.26 -1.90 12.72
CA ASP A 258 -9.46 -2.14 11.92
C ASP A 258 -10.61 -2.64 12.81
N TYR A 259 -10.30 -3.41 13.87
CA TYR A 259 -11.29 -3.74 14.90
C TYR A 259 -11.79 -2.48 15.63
N MET A 260 -10.88 -1.59 16.06
CA MET A 260 -11.27 -0.33 16.72
C MET A 260 -12.11 0.57 15.80
N LEU A 261 -11.77 0.61 14.51
CA LEU A 261 -12.56 1.32 13.50
C LEU A 261 -13.96 0.74 13.39
N LEU A 262 -14.08 -0.59 13.27
CA LEU A 262 -15.37 -1.26 13.19
C LEU A 262 -16.20 -1.09 14.46
N ALA A 263 -15.57 -1.23 15.64
CA ALA A 263 -16.23 -1.06 16.93
C ALA A 263 -16.80 0.36 17.09
N THR A 264 -16.04 1.38 16.67
CA THR A 264 -16.53 2.78 16.70
C THR A 264 -17.73 2.98 15.77
N ILE A 265 -17.74 2.32 14.61
CA ILE A 265 -18.88 2.35 13.69
C ILE A 265 -20.07 1.56 14.26
N ALA A 266 -19.80 0.44 14.94
CA ALA A 266 -20.79 -0.36 15.63
C ALA A 266 -21.50 0.42 16.73
N ASP A 267 -20.75 1.20 17.51
CA ASP A 267 -21.30 2.10 18.52
C ASP A 267 -22.14 3.23 17.87
N ALA A 268 -21.68 3.80 16.76
CA ALA A 268 -22.36 4.89 16.06
C ALA A 268 -23.67 4.45 15.39
N LEU A 269 -23.71 3.24 14.83
CA LEU A 269 -24.87 2.67 14.15
C LEU A 269 -25.70 1.71 15.03
N ASN A 270 -25.26 1.52 16.27
CA ASN A 270 -25.87 0.67 17.29
C ASN A 270 -26.10 -0.77 16.81
N PHE A 271 -25.03 -1.48 16.45
CA PHE A 271 -25.04 -2.93 16.18
C PHE A 271 -23.99 -3.68 16.99
N THR A 272 -24.17 -5.00 17.12
CA THR A 272 -23.19 -5.89 17.76
C THR A 272 -22.41 -6.66 16.70
N ILE A 273 -21.10 -6.82 16.90
CA ILE A 273 -20.21 -7.48 15.95
C ILE A 273 -20.18 -8.98 16.24
N TYR A 274 -20.49 -9.80 15.24
CA TYR A 274 -20.27 -11.25 15.29
C TYR A 274 -19.25 -11.66 14.25
N VAL A 275 -18.10 -12.14 14.74
CA VAL A 275 -17.00 -12.58 13.88
C VAL A 275 -17.23 -14.04 13.52
N ILE A 276 -17.47 -14.31 12.23
CA ILE A 276 -17.62 -15.67 11.72
C ILE A 276 -16.24 -16.34 11.73
N PRO A 277 -16.09 -17.51 12.36
CA PRO A 277 -14.83 -18.24 12.34
C PRO A 277 -14.52 -18.71 10.92
N THR A 278 -13.34 -18.32 10.41
CA THR A 278 -12.87 -18.69 9.07
C THR A 278 -11.46 -19.27 9.14
N ALA A 279 -11.12 -20.16 8.20
CA ALA A 279 -9.83 -20.83 8.18
C ALA A 279 -8.80 -20.13 7.27
N ASN A 280 -9.25 -19.52 6.16
CA ASN A 280 -8.37 -18.91 5.17
C ASN A 280 -9.00 -17.67 4.51
N TRP A 281 -8.16 -16.85 3.86
CA TRP A 281 -8.60 -15.63 3.19
C TRP A 281 -9.54 -15.89 2.00
N ALA A 282 -9.43 -17.03 1.33
CA ALA A 282 -10.33 -17.40 0.24
C ALA A 282 -11.77 -17.63 0.73
N GLU A 283 -11.93 -18.21 1.93
CA GLU A 283 -13.21 -18.38 2.61
C GLU A 283 -13.77 -17.03 3.05
N VAL A 284 -12.93 -16.12 3.55
CA VAL A 284 -13.34 -14.74 3.88
C VAL A 284 -13.93 -14.04 2.65
N GLU A 285 -13.24 -14.08 1.51
CA GLU A 285 -13.70 -13.47 0.26
C GLU A 285 -15.00 -14.12 -0.24
N LYS A 286 -15.07 -15.45 -0.18
CA LYS A 286 -16.27 -16.21 -0.58
C LYS A 286 -17.50 -15.86 0.28
N LEU A 287 -17.35 -15.74 1.58
CA LEU A 287 -18.46 -15.39 2.48
C LEU A 287 -19.00 -13.97 2.27
N VAL A 288 -18.14 -13.05 1.79
CA VAL A 288 -18.55 -11.70 1.38
C VAL A 288 -19.29 -11.77 0.04
N GLU A 289 -18.79 -12.55 -0.93
CA GLU A 289 -19.45 -12.75 -2.22
C GLU A 289 -20.85 -13.38 -2.06
N GLU A 290 -20.98 -14.36 -1.15
CA GLU A 290 -22.24 -15.03 -0.81
C GLU A 290 -23.17 -14.21 0.11
N ARG A 291 -22.78 -12.99 0.51
CA ARG A 291 -23.55 -12.09 1.41
C ARG A 291 -23.83 -12.66 2.81
N VAL A 292 -23.13 -13.72 3.21
CA VAL A 292 -23.21 -14.28 4.57
C VAL A 292 -22.50 -13.37 5.56
N SER A 293 -21.36 -12.83 5.14
CA SER A 293 -20.64 -11.75 5.81
C SER A 293 -21.00 -10.42 5.18
N TYR A 294 -21.30 -9.43 6.02
CA TYR A 294 -21.64 -8.08 5.54
C TYR A 294 -20.38 -7.31 5.18
N ILE A 295 -19.27 -7.55 5.88
CA ILE A 295 -18.03 -6.83 5.70
C ILE A 295 -16.87 -7.76 6.06
N ALA A 296 -15.78 -7.75 5.28
CA ALA A 296 -14.51 -8.31 5.72
C ALA A 296 -13.61 -7.22 6.30
N THR A 297 -13.40 -7.22 7.61
CA THR A 297 -12.81 -6.07 8.32
C THR A 297 -11.32 -6.30 8.58
N VAL A 298 -10.57 -6.38 7.48
CA VAL A 298 -9.11 -6.32 7.46
C VAL A 298 -8.68 -5.59 6.19
N TYR A 299 -7.56 -4.88 6.26
CA TYR A 299 -6.82 -4.32 5.14
C TYR A 299 -6.87 -5.22 3.87
N HIS A 300 -7.51 -4.72 2.81
CA HIS A 300 -7.43 -5.30 1.47
C HIS A 300 -7.04 -4.21 0.46
N THR A 301 -5.95 -4.46 -0.26
CA THR A 301 -5.57 -3.59 -1.39
C THR A 301 -6.57 -3.74 -2.53
N LEU A 302 -6.98 -2.61 -3.10
CA LEU A 302 -7.83 -2.56 -4.28
C LEU A 302 -7.06 -3.12 -5.48
N LEU A 303 -7.52 -4.26 -5.99
CA LEU A 303 -7.02 -4.88 -7.22
C LEU A 303 -8.17 -5.06 -8.21
N PRO A 304 -7.96 -4.81 -9.53
CA PRO A 304 -9.03 -4.93 -10.53
C PRO A 304 -9.74 -6.28 -10.52
N LYS A 305 -8.99 -7.38 -10.33
CA LYS A 305 -9.54 -8.73 -10.27
C LYS A 305 -10.50 -8.94 -9.08
N ARG A 306 -10.27 -8.27 -7.96
CA ARG A 306 -11.12 -8.39 -6.76
C ARG A 306 -12.46 -7.66 -6.92
N LEU A 307 -12.47 -6.56 -7.69
CA LEU A 307 -13.67 -5.80 -8.03
C LEU A 307 -14.70 -6.58 -8.87
N GLU A 308 -14.29 -7.71 -9.45
CA GLU A 308 -15.21 -8.62 -10.17
C GLU A 308 -16.08 -9.45 -9.22
N HIS A 309 -15.63 -9.69 -7.98
CA HIS A 309 -16.28 -10.57 -7.00
C HIS A 309 -17.01 -9.79 -5.90
N PHE A 310 -16.45 -8.66 -5.44
CA PHE A 310 -17.04 -7.84 -4.38
C PHE A 310 -16.72 -6.36 -4.57
N ASP A 311 -17.49 -5.49 -3.91
CA ASP A 311 -17.21 -4.06 -3.86
C ASP A 311 -16.35 -3.74 -2.64
N TYR A 312 -15.86 -2.50 -2.56
CA TYR A 312 -15.11 -2.00 -1.41
C TYR A 312 -15.87 -0.90 -0.69
N SER A 313 -15.63 -0.74 0.61
CA SER A 313 -15.98 0.46 1.37
C SER A 313 -15.23 1.70 0.83
N TRP A 314 -15.48 2.85 1.45
CA TRP A 314 -14.62 4.01 1.29
C TRP A 314 -13.18 3.67 1.67
N VAL A 315 -12.23 4.25 0.95
CA VAL A 315 -10.79 4.07 1.16
C VAL A 315 -10.41 4.76 2.47
N TYR A 316 -9.93 3.98 3.44
CA TYR A 316 -9.55 4.49 4.76
C TYR A 316 -8.04 4.60 4.96
N GLU A 317 -7.25 3.92 4.13
CA GLU A 317 -5.79 3.96 4.19
C GLU A 317 -5.18 3.78 2.79
N TYR A 318 -3.99 4.35 2.56
CA TYR A 318 -3.17 4.02 1.40
C TYR A 318 -2.39 2.72 1.63
N ALA A 319 -2.66 1.74 0.79
CA ALA A 319 -2.03 0.43 0.73
C ALA A 319 -0.59 0.50 0.20
N SER A 320 0.35 0.99 1.00
CA SER A 320 1.76 1.02 0.62
C SER A 320 2.39 -0.38 0.71
N LEU A 321 2.61 -1.00 -0.46
CA LEU A 321 3.42 -2.21 -0.59
C LEU A 321 4.90 -1.79 -0.68
N ASP A 322 5.66 -2.09 0.36
CA ASP A 322 7.05 -1.66 0.49
C ASP A 322 7.96 -2.87 0.60
N PHE A 323 9.26 -2.67 0.37
CA PHE A 323 10.26 -3.71 0.58
C PHE A 323 11.08 -3.42 1.85
N SER A 324 11.47 -4.48 2.57
CA SER A 324 12.50 -4.43 3.60
C SER A 324 13.72 -5.25 3.24
N MET A 325 14.88 -4.77 3.67
CA MET A 325 16.18 -5.41 3.50
C MET A 325 17.03 -5.28 4.75
N ALA A 326 18.06 -6.11 4.87
CA ALA A 326 19.05 -6.01 5.95
C ALA A 326 19.68 -4.62 6.00
N GLN A 327 19.70 -4.00 7.18
CA GLN A 327 20.42 -2.74 7.36
C GLN A 327 21.89 -2.96 7.00
N PRO A 328 22.47 -2.14 6.10
CA PRO A 328 23.82 -2.40 5.63
C PRO A 328 24.80 -2.26 6.80
N GLY A 329 25.75 -3.19 6.84
CA GLY A 329 26.83 -3.15 7.81
C GLY A 329 27.66 -1.88 7.66
N ILE A 330 28.12 -1.35 8.79
CA ILE A 330 29.15 -0.31 8.78
C ILE A 330 30.42 -0.95 8.22
N LYS A 331 31.08 -0.27 7.28
CA LYS A 331 32.35 -0.73 6.72
C LYS A 331 33.38 -0.96 7.82
N PRO A 332 34.30 -1.92 7.65
CA PRO A 332 35.24 -2.27 8.71
C PRO A 332 36.13 -1.08 9.09
N GLN A 333 36.34 -0.89 10.39
CA GLN A 333 36.97 0.32 10.95
C GLN A 333 38.42 0.51 10.51
N TRP A 334 39.15 -0.56 10.16
CA TRP A 334 40.53 -0.46 9.69
C TRP A 334 40.67 0.30 8.37
N GLN A 335 39.62 0.38 7.55
CA GLN A 335 39.60 1.19 6.31
C GLN A 335 39.28 2.67 6.56
N SER A 336 39.06 3.08 7.81
CA SER A 336 38.62 4.44 8.15
C SER A 336 39.58 5.55 7.71
N LEU A 337 40.90 5.25 7.58
CA LEU A 337 41.89 6.21 7.10
C LEU A 337 41.82 6.46 5.58
N TYR A 338 41.26 5.55 4.80
CA TYR A 338 41.19 5.68 3.34
C TYR A 338 39.98 6.50 2.88
N TYR A 339 38.82 6.30 3.53
CA TYR A 339 37.55 6.92 3.14
C TYR A 339 37.41 8.46 3.20
N PRO A 340 38.21 9.24 3.95
CA PRO A 340 38.05 10.70 4.01
C PRO A 340 38.22 11.41 2.66
N LEU A 341 38.91 10.76 1.71
CA LEU A 341 39.12 11.25 0.35
C LEU A 341 38.61 10.20 -0.64
N THR A 342 38.03 10.65 -1.75
CA THR A 342 37.59 9.78 -2.84
C THR A 342 38.79 9.21 -3.60
N ASP A 343 38.62 8.05 -4.24
CA ASP A 343 39.66 7.36 -5.02
C ASP A 343 40.36 8.30 -6.02
N LEU A 344 39.60 9.15 -6.71
CA LEU A 344 40.14 10.14 -7.66
C LEU A 344 41.11 11.13 -7.01
N VAL A 345 40.83 11.56 -5.78
CA VAL A 345 41.67 12.52 -5.04
C VAL A 345 42.95 11.83 -4.57
N TRP A 346 42.85 10.57 -4.13
CA TRP A 346 44.04 9.78 -3.79
C TRP A 346 44.98 9.62 -4.98
N VAL A 347 44.42 9.30 -6.16
CA VAL A 347 45.20 9.22 -7.40
C VAL A 347 45.81 10.58 -7.75
N ALA A 348 45.05 11.67 -7.64
CA ALA A 348 45.55 13.02 -7.92
C ALA A 348 46.68 13.43 -6.96
N VAL A 349 46.58 13.12 -5.67
CA VAL A 349 47.65 13.38 -4.67
C VAL A 349 48.89 12.57 -4.99
N LEU A 350 48.74 11.29 -5.37
CA LEU A 350 49.87 10.44 -5.76
C LEU A 350 50.55 10.95 -7.03
N LEU A 351 49.77 11.37 -8.03
CA LEU A 351 50.30 12.00 -9.23
C LEU A 351 51.02 13.33 -8.92
N ALA A 352 50.46 14.17 -8.06
CA ALA A 352 51.09 15.42 -7.63
C ALA A 352 52.41 15.19 -6.87
N LEU A 353 52.46 14.13 -6.04
CA LEU A 353 53.66 13.72 -5.31
C LEU A 353 54.77 13.23 -6.25
N LEU A 354 54.44 12.60 -7.37
CA LEU A 354 55.41 12.18 -8.40
C LEU A 354 55.82 13.34 -9.31
N PHE A 355 54.87 14.20 -9.68
CA PHE A 355 55.10 15.28 -10.64
C PHE A 355 55.93 16.42 -10.05
N THR A 356 55.67 16.83 -8.81
CA THR A 356 56.33 18.00 -8.20
C THR A 356 57.86 17.84 -8.07
N PRO A 357 58.40 16.70 -7.61
CA PRO A 357 59.84 16.45 -7.61
C PRO A 357 60.46 16.52 -9.01
N VAL A 358 59.79 15.96 -10.02
CA VAL A 358 60.27 15.98 -11.42
C VAL A 358 60.36 17.42 -11.92
N VAL A 359 59.35 18.24 -11.69
CA VAL A 359 59.38 19.67 -12.08
C VAL A 359 60.48 20.42 -11.33
N LEU A 360 60.67 20.17 -10.03
CA LEU A 360 61.76 20.78 -9.27
C LEU A 360 63.14 20.41 -9.81
N LEU A 361 63.35 19.15 -10.19
CA LEU A 361 64.59 18.68 -10.82
C LEU A 361 64.80 19.32 -12.20
N LEU A 362 63.74 19.45 -13.01
CA LEU A 362 63.81 20.13 -14.31
C LEU A 362 64.15 21.62 -14.15
N VAL A 363 63.49 22.33 -13.23
CA VAL A 363 63.77 23.76 -12.96
C VAL A 363 65.21 23.94 -12.46
N ARG A 364 65.71 23.03 -11.62
CA ARG A 364 67.12 23.03 -11.16
C ARG A 364 68.07 22.77 -12.33
N GLY A 365 67.79 21.78 -13.17
CA GLY A 365 68.58 21.45 -14.36
C GLY A 365 68.66 22.60 -15.35
N ILE A 366 67.53 23.23 -15.67
CA ILE A 366 67.44 24.41 -16.54
C ILE A 366 68.19 25.60 -15.92
N SER A 367 68.01 25.85 -14.61
CA SER A 367 68.74 26.92 -13.92
C SER A 367 70.25 26.71 -13.99
N ASN A 368 70.72 25.47 -13.82
CA ASN A 368 72.15 25.14 -13.93
C ASN A 368 72.65 25.34 -15.36
N LEU A 369 71.89 24.89 -16.37
CA LEU A 369 72.21 25.07 -17.79
C LEU A 369 72.28 26.55 -18.19
N VAL A 370 71.30 27.36 -17.75
CA VAL A 370 71.28 28.81 -18.01
C VAL A 370 72.46 29.49 -17.32
N SER A 371 72.78 29.11 -16.07
CA SER A 371 73.94 29.66 -15.37
C SER A 371 75.30 29.25 -15.98
N ALA A 372 75.34 28.10 -16.67
CA ALA A 372 76.53 27.62 -17.38
C ALA A 372 76.71 28.27 -18.75
N THR A 373 75.62 28.56 -19.45
CA THR A 373 75.62 29.17 -20.80
C THR A 373 75.72 30.70 -20.75
N TRP A 374 75.11 31.34 -19.75
CA TRP A 374 75.20 32.78 -19.51
C TRP A 374 76.32 33.01 -18.49
N GLY A 375 77.56 33.12 -18.96
CA GLY A 375 78.72 33.43 -18.11
C GLY A 375 78.63 34.81 -17.46
N THR A 376 77.84 34.97 -16.40
CA THR A 376 77.91 36.17 -15.55
C THR A 376 79.23 36.16 -14.78
N ARG A 377 80.23 36.85 -15.34
CA ARG A 377 81.39 37.39 -14.61
C ARG A 377 80.95 38.47 -13.60
N ARG A 378 80.12 38.13 -12.61
CA ARG A 378 79.91 38.99 -11.45
C ARG A 378 80.22 38.24 -10.16
N CYS A 379 81.44 38.52 -9.68
CA CYS A 379 82.02 38.24 -8.36
C CYS A 379 82.15 36.78 -7.92
N ARG A 380 83.23 36.15 -8.39
CA ARG A 380 83.88 34.97 -7.78
C ARG A 380 84.90 35.36 -6.71
N ILE A 381 84.65 36.38 -5.90
CA ILE A 381 85.62 36.79 -4.87
C ILE A 381 84.90 36.91 -3.52
N ILE A 382 85.23 35.95 -2.65
CA ILE A 382 84.88 35.80 -1.22
C ILE A 382 83.53 35.13 -0.94
N ARG A 383 83.51 33.80 -0.99
CA ARG A 383 82.99 32.99 0.12
C ARG A 383 83.65 31.62 0.13
N GLY A 384 84.14 31.26 1.31
CA GLY A 384 85.06 30.16 1.56
C GLY A 384 84.55 28.78 1.13
N SER A 385 85.55 27.93 0.92
CA SER A 385 85.56 26.47 1.03
C SER A 385 84.24 25.82 1.45
N GLU A 386 83.78 24.87 0.63
CA GLU A 386 83.65 23.44 0.97
C GLU A 386 82.54 22.79 0.11
N TRP A 387 82.71 21.50 -0.19
CA TRP A 387 81.76 20.55 -0.80
C TRP A 387 81.79 20.36 -2.32
N ARG A 388 82.86 19.67 -2.74
CA ARG A 388 82.93 18.52 -3.68
C ARG A 388 81.69 18.24 -4.54
N ASP A 389 81.84 18.50 -5.83
CA ASP A 389 81.07 17.88 -6.91
C ASP A 389 81.30 16.36 -6.91
N GLY A 390 80.23 15.57 -6.82
CA GLY A 390 80.28 14.13 -7.00
C GLY A 390 79.27 13.36 -6.16
N GLU A 391 77.96 13.49 -6.44
CA GLU A 391 76.88 12.59 -5.96
C GLU A 391 75.54 12.93 -6.64
N SER A 392 75.47 12.88 -7.97
CA SER A 392 74.25 13.19 -8.74
C SER A 392 73.08 12.20 -8.50
N GLY A 393 73.35 10.99 -8.00
CA GLY A 393 72.32 9.99 -7.68
C GLY A 393 71.57 10.25 -6.37
N ILE A 394 72.15 11.00 -5.43
CA ILE A 394 71.57 11.28 -4.11
C ILE A 394 70.65 12.52 -4.14
N GLU A 395 70.77 13.40 -5.15
CA GLU A 395 69.96 14.62 -5.22
C GLU A 395 68.46 14.36 -5.50
N ALA A 396 68.11 13.43 -6.39
CA ALA A 396 66.72 13.16 -6.73
C ALA A 396 65.94 12.52 -5.57
N ALA A 397 66.56 11.56 -4.89
CA ALA A 397 65.99 10.93 -3.71
C ALA A 397 65.76 11.93 -2.57
N VAL A 398 66.69 12.87 -2.36
CA VAL A 398 66.54 13.96 -1.37
C VAL A 398 65.38 14.89 -1.74
N VAL A 399 65.22 15.27 -3.01
CA VAL A 399 64.10 16.13 -3.44
C VAL A 399 62.75 15.42 -3.25
N VAL A 400 62.66 14.12 -3.57
CA VAL A 400 61.46 13.31 -3.34
C VAL A 400 61.16 13.19 -1.85
N HIS A 401 62.19 12.94 -1.02
CA HIS A 401 62.06 12.88 0.43
C HIS A 401 61.57 14.21 1.01
N ASP A 402 62.15 15.33 0.58
CA ASP A 402 61.78 16.68 1.02
C ASP A 402 60.33 17.02 0.62
N CYS A 403 59.92 16.70 -0.62
CA CYS A 403 58.54 16.92 -1.08
C CYS A 403 57.54 16.08 -0.27
N THR A 404 57.89 14.82 0.02
CA THR A 404 57.07 13.92 0.83
C THR A 404 56.99 14.40 2.28
N GLY A 405 58.11 14.85 2.86
CA GLY A 405 58.18 15.43 4.20
C GLY A 405 57.32 16.68 4.34
N MET A 406 57.39 17.58 3.36
CA MET A 406 56.52 18.77 3.30
C MET A 406 55.04 18.42 3.22
N LEU A 407 54.67 17.39 2.44
CA LEU A 407 53.28 16.92 2.33
C LEU A 407 52.76 16.37 3.67
N LEU A 408 53.61 15.64 4.40
CA LEU A 408 53.31 15.09 5.71
C LEU A 408 53.34 16.15 6.85
N GLY A 409 53.73 17.39 6.55
CA GLY A 409 53.84 18.47 7.52
C GLY A 409 55.09 18.38 8.40
N GLN A 410 56.16 17.76 7.92
CA GLN A 410 57.47 17.76 8.57
C GLN A 410 58.21 19.09 8.35
N ASN A 411 59.32 19.29 9.07
CA ASN A 411 60.14 20.50 8.98
C ASN A 411 60.65 20.72 7.54
N LEU A 412 60.80 21.99 7.14
CA LEU A 412 61.41 22.33 5.85
C LEU A 412 62.83 21.75 5.76
N PRO A 413 63.27 21.37 4.55
CA PRO A 413 64.61 20.88 4.32
C PRO A 413 65.66 21.90 4.78
N ARG A 414 66.76 21.38 5.32
CA ARG A 414 67.89 22.19 5.81
C ARG A 414 68.50 23.07 4.72
N ARG A 415 68.27 22.74 3.44
CA ARG A 415 68.76 23.50 2.27
C ARG A 415 67.58 24.07 1.51
N LEU A 416 67.30 25.36 1.74
CA LEU A 416 66.28 26.07 0.97
C LEU A 416 66.73 26.32 -0.48
N PRO A 417 65.79 26.31 -1.45
CA PRO A 417 66.12 26.59 -2.84
C PRO A 417 66.73 27.99 -3.00
N ARG A 418 67.83 28.10 -3.74
CA ARG A 418 68.53 29.37 -3.97
C ARG A 418 67.87 30.25 -5.02
N THR A 419 67.16 29.67 -6.00
CA THR A 419 66.58 30.39 -7.14
C THR A 419 65.15 30.84 -6.85
N ASN A 420 64.75 32.01 -7.36
CA ASN A 420 63.40 32.53 -7.12
C ASN A 420 62.30 31.62 -7.68
N SER A 421 62.52 31.00 -8.86
CA SER A 421 61.56 30.10 -9.50
C SER A 421 61.29 28.84 -8.67
N SER A 422 62.32 28.24 -8.08
CA SER A 422 62.17 27.06 -7.22
C SER A 422 61.51 27.41 -5.88
N ARG A 423 61.75 28.62 -5.34
CA ARG A 423 61.05 29.12 -4.14
C ARG A 423 59.55 29.28 -4.36
N VAL A 424 59.14 29.82 -5.51
CA VAL A 424 57.71 29.94 -5.86
C VAL A 424 57.05 28.56 -5.97
N LEU A 425 57.73 27.60 -6.60
CA LEU A 425 57.22 26.23 -6.73
C LEU A 425 57.11 25.52 -5.38
N VAL A 426 58.10 25.66 -4.50
CA VAL A 426 58.05 25.13 -3.13
C VAL A 426 56.95 25.82 -2.32
N ALA A 427 56.77 27.13 -2.46
CA ALA A 427 55.68 27.86 -1.79
C ALA A 427 54.30 27.35 -2.25
N ALA A 428 54.12 27.14 -3.55
CA ALA A 428 52.89 26.54 -4.09
C ALA A 428 52.66 25.12 -3.58
N TRP A 429 53.71 24.29 -3.51
CA TRP A 429 53.64 22.95 -2.93
C TRP A 429 53.27 22.96 -1.44
N LEU A 430 53.79 23.91 -0.67
CA LEU A 430 53.45 24.06 0.74
C LEU A 430 51.98 24.47 0.94
N VAL A 431 51.47 25.38 0.11
CA VAL A 431 50.03 25.75 0.13
C VAL A 431 49.16 24.54 -0.22
N PHE A 432 49.52 23.80 -1.29
CA PHE A 432 48.81 22.57 -1.67
C PHE A 432 48.81 21.53 -0.54
N SER A 433 49.99 21.29 0.05
CA SER A 433 50.18 20.34 1.16
C SER A 433 49.35 20.73 2.39
N LEU A 434 49.30 22.02 2.71
CA LEU A 434 48.49 22.56 3.79
C LEU A 434 46.99 22.34 3.53
N VAL A 435 46.51 22.64 2.32
CA VAL A 435 45.10 22.48 1.94
C VAL A 435 44.68 21.01 1.99
N ILE A 436 45.44 20.10 1.38
CA ILE A 436 45.14 18.67 1.40
C ILE A 436 45.23 18.10 2.82
N GLY A 437 46.27 18.46 3.58
CA GLY A 437 46.47 17.98 4.95
C GLY A 437 45.35 18.43 5.90
N THR A 438 44.91 19.69 5.79
CA THR A 438 43.80 20.21 6.60
C THR A 438 42.45 19.62 6.18
N ALA A 439 42.18 19.48 4.87
CA ALA A 439 40.96 18.84 4.37
C ALA A 439 40.85 17.37 4.79
N TYR A 440 41.95 16.60 4.68
CA TYR A 440 42.00 15.21 5.11
C TYR A 440 41.72 15.08 6.61
N ARG A 441 42.38 15.90 7.45
CA ARG A 441 42.16 15.90 8.90
C ARG A 441 40.71 16.25 9.25
N GLY A 442 40.14 17.28 8.63
CA GLY A 442 38.75 17.68 8.84
C GLY A 442 37.74 16.59 8.46
N ASN A 443 37.91 16.00 7.27
CA ASN A 443 37.03 14.91 6.81
C ASN A 443 37.17 13.65 7.66
N LEU A 444 38.39 13.31 8.09
CA LEU A 444 38.64 12.19 8.99
C LEU A 444 37.96 12.41 10.34
N THR A 445 38.05 13.61 10.93
CA THR A 445 37.33 13.95 12.16
C THR A 445 35.82 13.79 11.96
N SER A 446 35.24 14.31 10.87
CA SER A 446 33.81 14.14 10.59
C SER A 446 33.41 12.67 10.41
N TYR A 447 34.27 11.85 9.80
CA TYR A 447 34.00 10.43 9.58
C TYR A 447 34.06 9.60 10.87
N LEU A 448 34.98 9.96 11.78
CA LEU A 448 35.12 9.30 13.07
C LEU A 448 34.00 9.71 14.05
N THR A 449 33.46 10.92 13.93
CA THR A 449 32.36 11.38 14.79
C THR A 449 30.98 10.96 14.30
N LEU A 450 30.76 10.90 12.98
CA LEU A 450 29.49 10.50 12.36
C LEU A 450 29.63 9.22 11.55
N THR A 451 28.96 8.16 11.99
CA THR A 451 28.90 6.89 11.26
C THR A 451 28.13 7.08 9.95
N LYS A 452 28.84 7.10 8.83
CA LYS A 452 28.24 7.11 7.49
C LYS A 452 27.93 5.68 7.05
N TYR A 453 26.65 5.34 6.92
CA TYR A 453 26.23 4.08 6.32
C TYR A 453 26.49 4.10 4.80
N PRO A 454 26.82 2.95 4.18
CA PRO A 454 26.86 2.87 2.72
C PRO A 454 25.48 3.16 2.13
N PRO A 455 25.41 3.56 0.85
CA PRO A 455 24.14 3.80 0.17
C PRO A 455 23.28 2.54 0.22
N ARG A 456 21.99 2.75 0.39
CA ARG A 456 20.96 1.70 0.49
C ARG A 456 20.14 1.68 -0.78
N THR A 457 19.54 0.53 -1.05
CA THR A 457 18.55 0.38 -2.11
C THR A 457 17.26 1.02 -1.63
N GLU A 458 16.82 2.09 -2.30
CA GLU A 458 15.66 2.88 -1.85
C GLU A 458 14.50 2.90 -2.86
N THR A 459 14.77 2.52 -4.12
CA THR A 459 13.83 2.60 -5.27
C THR A 459 13.59 1.22 -5.87
N LEU A 460 12.49 1.07 -6.59
CA LEU A 460 12.12 -0.19 -7.26
C LEU A 460 13.15 -0.57 -8.34
N GLU A 461 13.65 0.39 -9.11
CA GLU A 461 14.64 0.15 -10.17
C GLU A 461 15.95 -0.37 -9.58
N GLN A 462 16.40 0.23 -8.48
CA GLN A 462 17.58 -0.25 -7.77
C GLN A 462 17.35 -1.64 -7.16
N LEU A 463 16.14 -1.93 -6.67
CA LEU A 463 15.79 -3.24 -6.12
C LEU A 463 15.91 -4.34 -7.18
N VAL A 464 15.30 -4.12 -8.35
CA VAL A 464 15.38 -5.05 -9.48
C VAL A 464 16.81 -5.11 -10.05
N ALA A 465 17.63 -4.07 -9.93
CA ALA A 465 19.03 -4.15 -10.33
C ALA A 465 19.91 -4.93 -9.33
N THR A 466 19.59 -4.88 -8.03
CA THR A 466 20.47 -5.38 -6.96
C THR A 466 20.16 -6.82 -6.53
N THR A 467 18.89 -7.24 -6.59
CA THR A 467 18.44 -8.47 -5.93
C THR A 467 17.69 -9.39 -6.88
N ASP A 468 18.20 -10.61 -7.06
CA ASP A 468 17.60 -11.62 -7.95
C ASP A 468 16.41 -12.37 -7.34
N ARG A 469 16.30 -12.40 -6.01
CA ARG A 469 15.22 -13.09 -5.29
C ARG A 469 14.55 -12.19 -4.27
N ILE A 470 13.24 -12.02 -4.43
CA ILE A 470 12.39 -11.18 -3.58
C ILE A 470 11.33 -12.08 -2.96
N THR A 471 11.16 -12.00 -1.64
CA THR A 471 10.19 -12.83 -0.92
C THR A 471 8.90 -12.05 -0.66
N MET A 472 7.75 -12.72 -0.71
CA MET A 472 6.44 -12.14 -0.42
C MET A 472 5.54 -13.20 0.26
N PRO A 473 4.60 -12.82 1.14
CA PRO A 473 3.66 -13.77 1.74
C PRO A 473 2.78 -14.50 0.71
N PRO A 474 2.05 -15.58 1.08
CA PRO A 474 1.25 -16.38 0.14
C PRO A 474 0.20 -15.60 -0.67
N TYR A 475 -0.43 -14.57 -0.09
CA TYR A 475 -1.36 -13.67 -0.81
C TYR A 475 -0.67 -12.89 -1.94
N GLY A 476 0.67 -12.86 -1.95
CA GLY A 476 1.49 -12.30 -3.02
C GLY A 476 1.33 -13.00 -4.37
N ALA A 477 0.66 -14.15 -4.45
CA ALA A 477 0.33 -14.78 -5.73
C ALA A 477 -0.51 -13.85 -6.62
N GLU A 478 -1.47 -13.13 -6.04
CA GLU A 478 -2.29 -12.16 -6.77
C GLU A 478 -1.48 -10.95 -7.22
N PHE A 479 -0.62 -10.42 -6.35
CA PHE A 479 0.30 -9.33 -6.69
C PHE A 479 1.28 -9.73 -7.79
N LYS A 480 1.81 -10.96 -7.76
CA LYS A 480 2.66 -11.51 -8.82
C LYS A 480 1.93 -11.54 -10.16
N ASN A 481 0.68 -11.99 -10.17
CA ASN A 481 -0.16 -11.98 -11.38
C ASN A 481 -0.54 -10.57 -11.84
N PHE A 482 -0.68 -9.62 -10.91
CA PHE A 482 -0.95 -8.22 -11.22
C PHE A 482 0.28 -7.56 -11.87
N PHE A 483 1.47 -7.75 -11.29
CA PHE A 483 2.72 -7.19 -11.81
C PHE A 483 3.15 -7.81 -13.14
N SER A 484 2.89 -9.11 -13.36
CA SER A 484 3.21 -9.76 -14.63
C SER A 484 2.37 -9.26 -15.80
N LYS A 485 1.15 -8.76 -15.53
CA LYS A 485 0.26 -8.15 -16.53
C LYS A 485 0.53 -6.66 -16.76
N SER A 486 1.48 -6.05 -16.04
CA SER A 486 1.82 -4.64 -16.20
C SER A 486 2.57 -4.39 -17.50
N ASP A 487 2.39 -3.21 -18.11
CA ASP A 487 3.13 -2.78 -19.31
C ASP A 487 4.60 -2.44 -19.03
N SER A 488 4.96 -2.19 -17.76
CA SER A 488 6.32 -1.80 -17.38
C SER A 488 7.23 -3.01 -17.24
N GLN A 489 8.37 -2.97 -17.94
CA GLN A 489 9.41 -4.00 -17.86
C GLN A 489 9.97 -4.18 -16.44
N VAL A 490 9.98 -3.12 -15.62
CA VAL A 490 10.47 -3.19 -14.23
C VAL A 490 9.52 -4.02 -13.36
N PHE A 491 8.21 -3.83 -13.50
CA PHE A 491 7.20 -4.61 -12.77
C PHE A 491 7.12 -6.07 -13.26
N GLN A 492 7.31 -6.32 -14.56
CA GLN A 492 7.40 -7.69 -15.09
C GLN A 492 8.60 -8.44 -14.50
N LYS A 493 9.78 -7.81 -14.49
CA LYS A 493 10.99 -8.37 -13.84
C LYS A 493 10.81 -8.56 -12.34
N LEU A 494 10.11 -7.64 -11.67
CA LEU A 494 9.73 -7.80 -10.26
C LEU A 494 8.90 -9.08 -10.08
N ALA A 495 7.86 -9.28 -10.89
CA ALA A 495 6.98 -10.45 -10.82
C ALA A 495 7.73 -11.78 -10.99
N GLU A 496 8.68 -11.84 -11.92
CA GLU A 496 9.52 -13.03 -12.15
C GLU A 496 10.36 -13.39 -10.91
N ARG A 497 10.83 -12.37 -10.18
CA ARG A 497 11.71 -12.52 -9.00
C ARG A 497 10.97 -12.73 -7.68
N ILE A 498 9.63 -12.62 -7.67
CA ILE A 498 8.82 -12.86 -6.47
C ILE A 498 8.69 -14.37 -6.19
N HIS A 499 9.08 -14.75 -4.97
CA HIS A 499 8.91 -16.07 -4.38
C HIS A 499 8.03 -16.01 -3.13
N LEU A 500 7.07 -16.92 -3.04
CA LEU A 500 6.09 -16.95 -1.96
C LEU A 500 6.67 -17.65 -0.73
N VAL A 501 6.77 -16.93 0.39
CA VAL A 501 7.35 -17.37 1.66
C VAL A 501 6.56 -16.72 2.81
N PRO A 502 6.26 -17.41 3.93
CA PRO A 502 5.61 -16.80 5.08
C PRO A 502 6.35 -15.55 5.60
N SER A 503 5.63 -14.51 6.04
CA SER A 503 6.19 -13.18 6.34
C SER A 503 7.39 -13.21 7.28
N THR A 504 7.30 -13.94 8.39
CA THR A 504 8.38 -14.02 9.39
C THR A 504 9.64 -14.70 8.85
N VAL A 505 9.46 -15.72 8.00
CA VAL A 505 10.56 -16.43 7.34
C VAL A 505 11.17 -15.54 6.26
N GLY A 506 10.36 -14.85 5.46
CA GLY A 506 10.85 -13.90 4.44
C GLY A 506 11.68 -12.76 5.03
N GLN A 507 11.23 -12.17 6.13
CA GLN A 507 11.99 -11.13 6.86
C GLN A 507 13.31 -11.69 7.45
N GLN A 508 13.31 -12.93 7.93
CA GLN A 508 14.53 -13.59 8.40
C GLN A 508 15.50 -13.89 7.24
N GLU A 509 14.99 -14.36 6.10
CA GLU A 509 15.78 -14.57 4.87
C GLU A 509 16.37 -13.24 4.35
N ALA A 510 15.64 -12.14 4.46
CA ALA A 510 16.12 -10.81 4.09
C ALA A 510 17.38 -10.41 4.89
N ILE A 511 17.46 -10.80 6.16
CA ILE A 511 18.66 -10.58 7.00
C ILE A 511 19.79 -11.53 6.60
N GLN A 512 19.51 -12.83 6.53
CA GLN A 512 20.55 -13.86 6.37
C GLN A 512 21.14 -13.89 4.96
N LYS A 513 20.28 -13.79 3.94
CA LYS A 513 20.63 -13.92 2.53
C LYS A 513 20.80 -12.57 1.84
N LYS A 514 20.65 -11.45 2.55
CA LYS A 514 20.66 -10.07 2.03
C LYS A 514 19.67 -9.86 0.86
N GLN A 515 18.53 -10.53 0.96
CA GLN A 515 17.43 -10.43 -0.01
C GLN A 515 16.42 -9.37 0.43
N ALA A 516 15.43 -9.09 -0.42
CA ALA A 516 14.34 -8.20 -0.09
C ALA A 516 13.06 -8.97 0.25
N HIS A 517 12.26 -8.40 1.14
CA HIS A 517 10.94 -8.91 1.52
C HIS A 517 9.87 -7.85 1.25
N LEU A 518 8.81 -8.22 0.53
CA LEU A 518 7.71 -7.35 0.14
C LEU A 518 6.48 -7.60 0.99
N GLU A 519 5.94 -6.55 1.60
CA GLU A 519 4.74 -6.63 2.44
C GLU A 519 4.16 -5.22 2.72
N ASN A 520 3.00 -5.13 3.37
CA ASN A 520 2.44 -3.86 3.82
C ASN A 520 3.40 -3.15 4.80
N ARG A 521 3.60 -1.83 4.59
CA ARG A 521 4.52 -1.01 5.39
C ARG A 521 4.25 -1.07 6.90
N ARG A 522 2.99 -0.92 7.33
CA ARG A 522 2.63 -0.93 8.77
C ARG A 522 2.88 -2.29 9.40
N TYR A 523 2.52 -3.37 8.70
CA TYR A 523 2.84 -4.73 9.13
C TYR A 523 4.35 -4.93 9.30
N GLN A 524 5.15 -4.49 8.33
CA GLN A 524 6.61 -4.57 8.40
C GLN A 524 7.18 -3.76 9.57
N GLN A 525 6.72 -2.53 9.77
CA GLN A 525 7.16 -1.69 10.90
C GLN A 525 6.88 -2.36 12.25
N LEU A 526 5.69 -2.96 12.40
CA LEU A 526 5.31 -3.68 13.61
C LEU A 526 6.24 -4.87 13.85
N LYS A 527 6.44 -5.73 12.84
CA LYS A 527 7.28 -6.93 12.98
C LYS A 527 8.75 -6.59 13.21
N ILE A 528 9.26 -5.53 12.58
CA ILE A 528 10.62 -5.05 12.81
C ILE A 528 10.80 -4.61 14.26
N ALA A 529 9.85 -3.84 14.79
CA ALA A 529 9.87 -3.40 16.18
C ALA A 529 9.73 -4.58 17.16
N GLU A 530 8.89 -5.56 16.85
CA GLU A 530 8.59 -6.70 17.73
C GLU A 530 9.76 -7.71 17.80
N ARG A 531 10.35 -8.09 16.67
CA ARG A 531 11.25 -9.25 16.58
C ARG A 531 12.62 -8.97 15.95
N PHE A 532 12.72 -7.95 15.10
CA PHE A 532 13.94 -7.66 14.34
C PHE A 532 14.69 -6.43 14.84
N THR A 533 14.53 -6.07 16.11
CA THR A 533 15.32 -5.01 16.76
C THR A 533 16.42 -5.66 17.61
N LYS A 534 17.64 -5.11 17.55
CA LYS A 534 18.77 -5.57 18.39
C LYS A 534 18.56 -5.14 19.84
N THR A 535 19.32 -5.74 20.76
CA THR A 535 19.38 -5.30 22.18
C THR A 535 19.72 -3.82 22.32
N ASP A 536 20.43 -3.25 21.34
CA ASP A 536 20.76 -1.82 21.26
C ASP A 536 19.61 -0.90 20.84
N GLY A 537 18.40 -1.44 20.60
CA GLY A 537 17.27 -0.67 20.08
C GLY A 537 17.40 -0.31 18.59
N THR A 538 18.47 -0.74 17.92
CA THR A 538 18.67 -0.53 16.49
C THR A 538 17.95 -1.62 15.68
N PRO A 539 17.18 -1.26 14.63
CA PRO A 539 16.52 -2.26 13.80
C PRO A 539 17.56 -3.06 12.98
N LYS A 540 17.28 -4.33 12.67
CA LYS A 540 18.12 -5.18 11.80
C LYS A 540 17.72 -5.03 10.33
N LEU A 541 16.47 -4.64 10.08
CA LEU A 541 15.89 -4.41 8.77
C LEU A 541 15.55 -2.93 8.62
N TYR A 542 15.68 -2.42 7.40
CA TYR A 542 15.12 -1.12 7.03
C TYR A 542 14.05 -1.33 5.97
N ILE A 543 13.10 -0.40 5.90
CA ILE A 543 12.08 -0.35 4.85
C ILE A 543 12.53 0.72 3.86
N GLY A 544 12.42 0.41 2.57
CA GLY A 544 12.74 1.35 1.49
C GLY A 544 11.94 2.65 1.59
N ARG A 545 12.53 3.74 1.12
CA ARG A 545 11.88 5.06 1.13
C ARG A 545 10.71 5.12 0.15
N GLU A 546 10.88 4.58 -1.05
CA GLU A 546 9.85 4.58 -2.09
C GLU A 546 8.91 3.37 -1.95
N SER A 547 7.61 3.62 -2.10
CA SER A 547 6.60 2.57 -2.11
C SER A 547 6.47 1.99 -3.51
N ILE A 548 6.47 0.67 -3.64
CA ILE A 548 6.41 -0.03 -4.93
C ILE A 548 5.02 0.10 -5.54
N LEU A 549 4.00 0.06 -4.69
CA LEU A 549 2.62 0.30 -5.08
C LEU A 549 1.98 1.19 -4.01
N PRO A 550 1.77 2.50 -4.27
CA PRO A 550 0.96 3.34 -3.43
C PRO A 550 -0.53 3.06 -3.70
N GLY A 551 -0.98 1.85 -3.35
CA GLY A 551 -2.35 1.42 -3.56
C GLY A 551 -3.33 2.11 -2.62
N GLN A 552 -4.62 1.82 -2.82
CA GLN A 552 -5.67 2.16 -1.86
C GLN A 552 -6.07 0.88 -1.10
N ALA A 553 -6.43 1.03 0.19
CA ALA A 553 -7.00 -0.03 1.00
C ALA A 553 -8.38 0.34 1.51
N ALA A 554 -9.28 -0.64 1.47
CA ALA A 554 -10.65 -0.55 1.94
C ALA A 554 -11.13 -1.94 2.38
N TRP A 555 -12.30 -2.00 3.02
CA TRP A 555 -12.91 -3.26 3.42
C TRP A 555 -13.74 -3.85 2.29
N PRO A 556 -13.58 -5.14 1.96
CA PRO A 556 -14.50 -5.85 1.08
C PRO A 556 -15.92 -5.85 1.63
N ILE A 557 -16.87 -5.54 0.77
CA ILE A 557 -18.32 -5.59 1.04
C ILE A 557 -19.02 -6.28 -0.13
N PRO A 558 -20.14 -6.97 0.11
CA PRO A 558 -20.88 -7.60 -0.97
C PRO A 558 -21.29 -6.58 -2.03
N HIS A 559 -21.36 -7.03 -3.29
CA HIS A 559 -21.77 -6.15 -4.38
C HIS A 559 -23.10 -5.47 -4.11
N ASP A 560 -23.15 -4.18 -4.43
CA ASP A 560 -24.39 -3.38 -4.37
C ASP A 560 -25.00 -3.31 -2.94
N ALA A 561 -24.18 -3.47 -1.89
CA ALA A 561 -24.62 -3.44 -0.50
C ALA A 561 -25.38 -2.14 -0.13
N PRO A 562 -26.62 -2.23 0.39
CA PRO A 562 -27.46 -1.07 0.62
C PRO A 562 -27.04 -0.21 1.81
N TYR A 563 -26.27 -0.76 2.75
CA TYR A 563 -25.67 -0.04 3.89
C TYR A 563 -24.38 0.70 3.54
N LYS A 564 -23.82 0.50 2.33
CA LYS A 564 -22.56 1.12 1.91
C LYS A 564 -22.52 2.65 2.13
N PRO A 565 -23.53 3.45 1.74
CA PRO A 565 -23.45 4.91 1.91
C PRO A 565 -23.38 5.35 3.38
N VAL A 566 -24.08 4.64 4.26
CA VAL A 566 -24.07 4.93 5.70
C VAL A 566 -22.72 4.51 6.30
N LEU A 567 -22.23 3.32 5.93
CA LEU A 567 -20.91 2.82 6.33
C LEU A 567 -19.80 3.78 5.89
N ASP A 568 -19.79 4.18 4.62
CA ASP A 568 -18.79 5.08 4.04
C ASP A 568 -18.80 6.44 4.74
N ARG A 569 -19.99 6.97 5.08
CA ARG A 569 -20.11 8.22 5.84
C ARG A 569 -19.52 8.12 7.24
N SER A 570 -19.77 7.02 7.94
CA SER A 570 -19.19 6.78 9.27
C SER A 570 -17.67 6.57 9.20
N LEU A 571 -17.18 5.83 8.20
CA LEU A 571 -15.75 5.67 7.93
C LEU A 571 -15.07 7.01 7.70
N MET A 572 -15.61 7.83 6.80
CA MET A 572 -15.10 9.17 6.52
C MET A 572 -15.02 10.03 7.79
N ALA A 573 -16.07 10.03 8.62
CA ALA A 573 -16.07 10.80 9.86
C ALA A 573 -14.95 10.38 10.84
N VAL A 574 -14.68 9.07 10.97
CA VAL A 574 -13.61 8.56 11.86
C VAL A 574 -12.22 8.92 11.32
N ILE A 575 -12.04 8.85 10.00
CA ILE A 575 -10.77 9.22 9.33
C ILE A 575 -10.54 10.73 9.43
N GLU A 576 -11.55 11.55 9.15
CA GLU A 576 -11.49 13.01 9.23
C GLU A 576 -11.20 13.49 10.65
N ALA A 577 -11.70 12.78 11.67
CA ALA A 577 -11.37 13.03 13.07
C ALA A 577 -9.92 12.64 13.44
N GLY A 578 -9.19 11.94 12.56
CA GLY A 578 -7.82 11.50 12.78
C GLY A 578 -7.67 10.34 13.78
N LEU A 579 -8.78 9.69 14.16
CA LEU A 579 -8.79 8.62 15.16
C LEU A 579 -8.02 7.39 14.68
N TYR A 580 -8.20 7.00 13.42
CA TYR A 580 -7.52 5.84 12.84
C TYR A 580 -5.99 5.97 12.86
N GLU A 581 -5.48 7.14 12.47
CA GLU A 581 -4.04 7.43 12.49
C GLU A 581 -3.48 7.48 13.91
N LYS A 582 -4.26 8.01 14.87
CA LYS A 582 -3.90 7.99 16.29
C LYS A 582 -3.78 6.56 16.81
N TRP A 583 -4.77 5.70 16.59
CA TRP A 583 -4.74 4.31 17.05
C TRP A 583 -3.57 3.54 16.44
N SER A 584 -3.27 3.75 15.16
CA SER A 584 -2.11 3.14 14.51
C SER A 584 -0.79 3.55 15.17
N LYS A 585 -0.60 4.85 15.45
CA LYS A 585 0.59 5.36 16.14
C LYS A 585 0.70 4.85 17.57
N ASP A 586 -0.40 4.85 18.32
CA ASP A 586 -0.45 4.39 19.70
C ASP A 586 -0.09 2.89 19.78
N LEU A 587 -0.62 2.07 18.87
CA LEU A 587 -0.32 0.64 18.81
C LEU A 587 1.16 0.39 18.47
N LEU A 588 1.71 1.09 17.47
CA LEU A 588 3.12 0.97 17.14
C LEU A 588 4.02 1.43 18.31
N TYR A 589 3.65 2.52 18.98
CA TYR A 589 4.37 3.04 20.14
C TYR A 589 4.37 2.03 21.30
N GLN A 590 3.22 1.41 21.59
CA GLN A 590 3.12 0.37 22.62
C GLN A 590 4.03 -0.83 22.31
N VAL A 591 4.06 -1.29 21.06
CA VAL A 591 4.94 -2.40 20.65
C VAL A 591 6.41 -2.02 20.79
N GLN A 592 6.79 -0.81 20.39
CA GLN A 592 8.15 -0.31 20.58
C GLN A 592 8.53 -0.23 22.06
N MET A 593 7.64 0.25 22.91
CA MET A 593 7.87 0.34 24.35
C MET A 593 8.05 -1.05 24.98
N ASN A 594 7.19 -2.01 24.62
CA ASN A 594 7.27 -3.39 25.09
C ASN A 594 8.55 -4.08 24.61
N SER A 595 8.94 -3.85 23.35
CA SER A 595 10.21 -4.33 22.78
C SER A 595 11.42 -3.77 23.55
N ARG A 596 11.44 -2.46 23.84
CA ARG A 596 12.49 -1.83 24.65
C ARG A 596 12.57 -2.41 26.06
N ARG A 597 11.44 -2.64 26.72
CA ARG A 597 11.38 -3.27 28.05
C ARG A 597 11.97 -4.69 28.03
N ARG A 598 11.60 -5.51 27.03
CA ARG A 598 12.17 -6.85 26.84
C ARG A 598 13.68 -6.81 26.61
N GLN A 599 14.15 -5.85 25.80
CA GLN A 599 15.59 -5.66 25.55
C GLN A 599 16.34 -5.22 26.81
N GLN A 600 15.76 -4.35 27.63
CA GLN A 600 16.33 -3.96 28.92
C GLN A 600 16.45 -5.15 29.85
N GLN A 601 15.40 -5.98 29.97
CA GLN A 601 15.45 -7.20 30.78
C GLN A 601 16.53 -8.18 30.30
N GLN A 602 16.63 -8.41 28.98
CA GLN A 602 17.68 -9.24 28.40
C GLN A 602 19.08 -8.68 28.64
N ARG A 603 19.25 -7.35 28.56
CA ARG A 603 20.52 -6.69 28.90
C ARG A 603 20.86 -6.84 30.36
N THR A 604 19.90 -6.70 31.27
CA THR A 604 20.12 -6.91 32.71
C THR A 604 20.53 -8.35 32.99
N GLN A 605 19.86 -9.34 32.38
CA GLN A 605 20.22 -10.75 32.51
C GLN A 605 21.63 -11.05 31.96
N GLN A 606 21.95 -10.53 30.76
CA GLN A 606 23.29 -10.65 30.18
C GLN A 606 24.34 -9.94 31.03
N GLN A 607 24.00 -8.79 31.63
CA GLN A 607 24.89 -8.09 32.56
C GLN A 607 25.03 -8.81 33.89
N GLU A 608 24.04 -9.54 34.39
CA GLU A 608 24.14 -10.37 35.59
C GLU A 608 25.01 -11.63 35.33
N GLU A 609 24.89 -12.23 34.15
CA GLU A 609 25.77 -13.30 33.67
C GLU A 609 27.20 -12.80 33.42
N GLU A 610 27.37 -11.61 32.81
CA GLU A 610 28.68 -10.98 32.59
C GLU A 610 29.29 -10.39 33.88
N GLN A 611 28.50 -9.91 34.84
CA GLN A 611 28.97 -9.45 36.16
C GLN A 611 29.43 -10.61 37.04
N SER A 612 28.89 -11.81 36.82
CA SER A 612 29.44 -13.05 37.40
C SER A 612 30.81 -13.41 36.82
N GLN A 613 31.24 -12.81 35.69
CA GLN A 613 32.55 -13.03 35.07
C GLN A 613 33.46 -11.78 34.96
N LYS A 614 32.98 -10.54 35.13
CA LYS A 614 33.79 -9.32 35.02
C LYS A 614 33.37 -8.25 36.02
N LYS A 615 33.94 -8.31 37.23
CA LYS A 615 34.19 -7.11 38.04
C LYS A 615 35.30 -6.28 37.39
N THR A 616 35.01 -5.45 36.39
CA THR A 616 35.61 -4.10 36.27
C THR A 616 35.06 -3.28 35.10
N LYS A 617 34.76 -2.02 35.45
CA LYS A 617 34.56 -0.81 34.64
C LYS A 617 33.21 -0.61 33.95
N SER A 618 32.40 0.22 34.63
CA SER A 618 31.36 1.05 34.04
C SER A 618 31.93 2.01 33.00
N ASP A 619 31.15 2.34 31.99
CA ASP A 619 31.39 3.54 31.21
C ASP A 619 30.07 4.29 30.96
N SER A 620 30.09 5.57 31.29
CA SER A 620 29.03 6.53 31.04
C SER A 620 29.62 7.69 30.25
N GLY A 621 29.04 7.94 29.07
CA GLY A 621 29.15 9.23 28.39
C GLY A 621 30.42 9.46 27.58
N ILE A 622 30.24 9.51 26.25
CA ILE A 622 31.22 9.77 25.19
C ILE A 622 32.14 8.57 24.92
N LYS A 623 31.84 7.82 23.84
CA LYS A 623 32.69 6.73 23.34
C LYS A 623 34.10 7.26 23.04
N ALA A 624 35.06 6.94 23.89
CA ALA A 624 36.47 7.20 23.64
C ALA A 624 36.93 6.43 22.39
N LEU A 625 37.86 7.01 21.63
CA LEU A 625 38.44 6.38 20.45
C LEU A 625 39.20 5.11 20.84
N THR A 626 38.66 3.95 20.53
CA THR A 626 39.28 2.65 20.82
C THR A 626 40.39 2.29 19.83
N ILE A 627 41.28 1.38 20.23
CA ILE A 627 42.38 0.86 19.39
C ILE A 627 41.89 0.29 18.04
N THR A 628 40.64 -0.16 18.00
CA THR A 628 39.97 -0.67 16.78
C THR A 628 39.89 0.38 15.67
N HIS A 629 39.78 1.66 16.01
CA HIS A 629 39.75 2.76 15.03
C HIS A 629 41.13 3.04 14.41
N LEU A 630 42.22 2.72 15.13
CA LEU A 630 43.60 2.96 14.70
C LEU A 630 44.27 1.74 14.07
N GLN A 631 43.56 0.61 13.95
CA GLN A 631 44.10 -0.64 13.37
C GLN A 631 44.73 -0.42 11.99
N GLY A 632 44.08 0.36 11.12
CA GLY A 632 44.61 0.66 9.79
C GLY A 632 45.96 1.39 9.82
N ALA A 633 46.12 2.35 10.75
CA ALA A 633 47.36 3.08 10.91
C ALA A 633 48.50 2.17 11.39
N TYR A 634 48.24 1.29 12.36
CA TYR A 634 49.22 0.32 12.84
C TYR A 634 49.60 -0.70 11.76
N LEU A 635 48.63 -1.19 10.98
CA LEU A 635 48.91 -2.11 9.86
C LEU A 635 49.79 -1.45 8.80
N LEU A 636 49.52 -0.19 8.43
CA LEU A 636 50.35 0.57 7.49
C LEU A 636 51.76 0.81 8.04
N LEU A 637 51.89 1.12 9.33
CA LEU A 637 53.19 1.31 9.97
C LEU A 637 54.02 0.03 9.97
N LEU A 638 53.42 -1.11 10.33
CA LEU A 638 54.09 -2.42 10.32
C LEU A 638 54.51 -2.82 8.92
N LEU A 639 53.63 -2.66 7.94
CA LEU A 639 53.91 -2.99 6.54
C LEU A 639 55.01 -2.10 5.97
N GLY A 640 54.97 -0.78 6.23
CA GLY A 640 56.00 0.15 5.82
C GLY A 640 57.36 -0.12 6.47
N SER A 641 57.39 -0.42 7.77
CA SER A 641 58.62 -0.77 8.49
C SER A 641 59.19 -2.10 8.00
N GLY A 642 58.33 -3.08 7.70
CA GLY A 642 58.73 -4.36 7.12
C GLY A 642 59.36 -4.21 5.73
N LEU A 643 58.74 -3.41 4.85
CA LEU A 643 59.31 -3.10 3.53
C LEU A 643 60.65 -2.36 3.64
N ALA A 644 60.76 -1.37 4.53
CA ALA A 644 62.02 -0.66 4.77
C ALA A 644 63.12 -1.61 5.28
N GLY A 645 62.77 -2.53 6.19
CA GLY A 645 63.69 -3.57 6.68
C GLY A 645 64.14 -4.53 5.57
N LEU A 646 63.24 -4.94 4.68
CA LEU A 646 63.58 -5.77 3.52
C LEU A 646 64.53 -5.06 2.56
N VAL A 647 64.28 -3.78 2.25
CA VAL A 647 65.18 -2.97 1.41
C VAL A 647 66.55 -2.85 2.07
N PHE A 648 66.60 -2.56 3.37
CA PHE A 648 67.86 -2.48 4.12
C PHE A 648 68.65 -3.79 4.07
N ILE A 649 67.99 -4.94 4.25
CA ILE A 649 68.64 -6.26 4.13
C ILE A 649 69.15 -6.49 2.70
N MET A 650 68.36 -6.14 1.68
CA MET A 650 68.75 -6.25 0.27
C MET A 650 69.92 -5.36 -0.11
N GLU A 651 70.10 -4.20 0.53
CA GLU A 651 71.26 -3.31 0.33
C GLU A 651 72.48 -3.76 1.13
N ALA A 652 72.29 -4.24 2.36
CA ALA A 652 73.35 -4.68 3.24
C ALA A 652 73.97 -6.02 2.81
N PHE A 653 73.18 -6.93 2.24
CA PHE A 653 73.65 -8.26 1.85
C PHE A 653 74.73 -8.25 0.74
N PRO A 654 74.58 -7.46 -0.36
CA PRO A 654 75.64 -7.25 -1.33
C PRO A 654 76.87 -6.55 -0.75
N MET A 655 76.70 -5.54 0.12
CA MET A 655 77.83 -4.86 0.76
C MET A 655 78.64 -5.80 1.67
N TRP A 656 77.95 -6.66 2.42
CA TRP A 656 78.58 -7.68 3.25
C TRP A 656 79.31 -8.74 2.42
N LEU A 657 78.73 -9.18 1.30
CA LEU A 657 79.38 -10.10 0.36
C LEU A 657 80.63 -9.50 -0.31
N LEU A 658 80.61 -8.19 -0.59
CA LEU A 658 81.75 -7.47 -1.17
C LEU A 658 82.90 -7.32 -0.15
N GLN A 659 82.60 -7.01 1.11
CA GLN A 659 83.61 -6.95 2.18
C GLN A 659 84.28 -8.30 2.49
N LYS A 660 83.61 -9.41 2.18
CA LYS A 660 84.17 -10.77 2.37
C LYS A 660 85.07 -11.23 1.22
N LYS A 661 85.07 -10.53 0.09
CA LYS A 661 85.87 -10.83 -1.11
C LYS A 661 87.14 -9.97 -1.22
N THR A 662 87.25 -8.91 -0.42
CA THR A 662 88.49 -8.15 -0.16
C THR A 662 89.17 -8.69 1.09
#